data_AF-A0A5S9X3J0-F1
#
_entry.id   AF-A0A5S9X3J0-F1
#
_cell.length_a   1.000
_cell.length_b   1.000
_cell.length_c   1.000
_cell.angle_alpha   90.00
_cell.angle_beta   90.00
_cell.angle_gamma   90.00
#
_symmetry.space_group_name_H-M   'P 1'
#
loop_
_entity.id
_entity.type
_entity.pdbx_description
1 polymer ?
#
loop_
_entity_poly.entity_id
_entity_poly.type
_entity_poly.pdbx_seq_one_letter_code
_entity_poly.pdbx_strand_id
1 'polypeptide(L)'
;MGKKKGNKAAASTDDFLQTLEDFTSKENWDKFFTLRGNDDSFEWYAEWPQLHDSLLPLLQDSSSSSSDSLQILVPGCGNSRLTEHLYDAGFRDITNVDFSKVVISDMLRRNIRTRPELRWRVMDITKMQLADESFDTVLDKGALDALMEPEVGTKLGNQYLSEAKRVLKPGGKFICLTLAESHVLALLFSRFRFGWKMNVHSIAQKRSKLKTYMVVAEKENSVLLHEITSAFELVSLGRNDSQGSGMREAVESENKIRRDCNNGSDLLYSHEDLKLGIKGDLAELTEGRRIKFTLGGQGSNFSYRAVLLDAQKQTEPFVYYCGVFLVPKTRAHEWLFCSEEGQWQVVESSQAARLIMVFLDSSHSGATMEDIQNDLSPMVTQLAPRNDDEARIPYMMASDGIKKRDTVHEVTSPMTGKVVVEDVVYESAPSNLEDLSTSSDLAFRRLVFKRTEGLIQSEALLVEDGEILEQSQKEKTKNVSQSKRKGNKKQNQEPSRPLMRVSHDYLASSYHTGIISGFTLVSSYLKKAESCGTMVKTVVIGLGAGLLPMFLHGCLPFFSIEAVELDPVMLSVGKDYFGFTQNDRLKVHIADGIKFIRDITNSEASSEESSNIGSNGDSTTHNTQGGICPDILIIDVDSADSSGGLTCPASDFIEETFLLSVKQALPQHGLFIVNLVTRSQSVKDMVVSRMKKVFDHLFGLQLEEEDDVNVVLFGLCSESVISENDIPESAVILEGLLKCQRLETKQSIIDATKKLKCWK
;
A
#
# COMPACT_ATOMS: atom_id res chain seq x y z
N MET A 1 23.80 29.27 80.17
CA MET A 1 23.52 28.18 79.22
C MET A 1 22.40 28.62 78.29
N GLY A 2 22.69 28.84 77.02
CA GLY A 2 21.68 29.24 76.03
C GLY A 2 22.19 28.97 74.62
N LYS A 3 21.83 27.82 74.05
CA LYS A 3 21.99 27.53 72.61
C LYS A 3 20.88 28.28 71.86
N LYS A 4 21.23 29.25 71.02
CA LYS A 4 20.30 29.84 70.03
C LYS A 4 20.70 29.41 68.62
N LYS A 5 19.84 28.54 68.08
CA LYS A 5 19.42 28.30 66.69
C LYS A 5 20.26 28.96 65.58
N GLY A 6 20.93 28.14 64.79
CA GLY A 6 21.41 28.50 63.46
C GLY A 6 20.24 28.50 62.45
N ASN A 7 20.20 29.54 61.62
CA ASN A 7 19.35 29.63 60.43
C ASN A 7 19.61 28.45 59.49
N LYS A 8 18.58 27.66 59.17
CA LYS A 8 18.58 26.85 57.95
C LYS A 8 18.33 27.79 56.78
N ALA A 9 19.30 27.90 55.88
CA ALA A 9 19.11 28.54 54.59
C ALA A 9 18.03 27.77 53.81
N ALA A 10 17.06 28.49 53.24
CA ALA A 10 16.09 27.93 52.31
C ALA A 10 16.83 27.51 51.03
N ALA A 11 16.80 26.22 50.69
CA ALA A 11 17.26 25.74 49.41
C ALA A 11 16.39 26.34 48.30
N SER A 12 17.00 26.75 47.19
CA SER A 12 16.31 27.36 46.05
C SER A 12 15.39 26.35 45.35
N THR A 13 14.30 26.83 44.76
CA THR A 13 13.30 26.04 44.02
C THR A 13 13.90 25.11 42.95
N ASP A 14 15.03 25.52 42.36
CA ASP A 14 15.77 24.73 41.34
C ASP A 14 16.48 23.49 41.90
N ASP A 15 16.89 23.47 43.18
CA ASP A 15 17.59 22.32 43.79
C ASP A 15 16.64 21.13 44.02
N PHE A 16 15.33 21.38 44.16
CA PHE A 16 14.34 20.33 44.36
C PHE A 16 13.82 19.71 43.06
N LEU A 17 13.74 20.50 41.97
CA LEU A 17 13.33 20.00 40.66
C LEU A 17 14.36 19.04 40.06
N GLN A 18 15.65 19.19 40.40
CA GLN A 18 16.71 18.25 40.00
C GLN A 18 16.54 16.83 40.59
N THR A 19 15.65 16.63 41.57
CA THR A 19 15.38 15.29 42.13
C THR A 19 14.26 14.53 41.42
N LEU A 20 13.57 15.16 40.47
CA LEU A 20 12.53 14.56 39.64
C LEU A 20 13.13 14.22 38.27
N GLU A 21 13.85 13.09 38.18
CA GLU A 21 14.40 12.59 36.91
C GLU A 21 13.35 11.88 36.04
N ASP A 22 12.28 11.37 36.66
CA ASP A 22 11.17 10.66 36.00
C ASP A 22 9.85 11.10 36.65
N PHE A 23 8.99 11.76 35.85
CA PHE A 23 7.72 12.32 36.32
C PHE A 23 6.61 11.27 36.43
N THR A 24 6.85 10.04 35.99
CA THR A 24 5.94 8.90 36.12
C THR A 24 6.21 8.03 37.35
N SER A 25 7.35 8.22 38.01
CA SER A 25 7.72 7.48 39.22
C SER A 25 7.02 8.02 40.48
N LYS A 26 6.20 7.17 41.09
CA LYS A 26 5.59 7.45 42.39
C LYS A 26 6.62 7.72 43.48
N GLU A 27 7.72 6.97 43.51
CA GLU A 27 8.76 7.11 44.52
C GLU A 27 9.46 8.47 44.45
N ASN A 28 9.64 9.02 43.24
CA ASN A 28 10.22 10.35 43.05
C ASN A 28 9.29 11.43 43.59
N TRP A 29 7.99 11.34 43.30
CA TRP A 29 6.98 12.25 43.84
C TRP A 29 6.83 12.15 45.37
N ASP A 30 6.81 10.93 45.92
CA ASP A 30 6.75 10.72 47.38
C ASP A 30 7.97 11.37 48.08
N LYS A 31 9.18 11.28 47.50
CA LYS A 31 10.37 11.98 47.99
C LYS A 31 10.22 13.50 47.88
N PHE A 32 9.78 14.00 46.72
CA PHE A 32 9.57 15.43 46.50
C PHE A 32 8.62 16.05 47.54
N PHE A 33 7.45 15.44 47.75
CA PHE A 33 6.47 15.91 48.72
C PHE A 33 6.98 15.80 50.17
N THR A 34 7.71 14.73 50.50
CA THR A 34 8.31 14.56 51.83
C THR A 34 9.36 15.65 52.14
N LEU A 35 10.18 16.01 51.14
CA LEU A 35 11.25 17.01 51.30
C LEU A 35 10.71 18.43 51.45
N ARG A 36 9.62 18.75 50.73
CA ARG A 36 8.99 20.08 50.72
C ARG A 36 8.18 20.36 51.99
N GLY A 37 7.49 19.35 52.53
CA GLY A 37 6.72 19.46 53.76
C GLY A 37 5.36 20.18 53.62
N ASN A 38 4.61 20.24 54.72
CA ASN A 38 3.16 20.52 54.69
C ASN A 38 2.77 21.98 54.44
N ASP A 39 3.66 22.94 54.69
CA ASP A 39 3.35 24.38 54.64
C ASP A 39 3.78 25.06 53.32
N ASP A 40 4.41 24.35 52.39
CA ASP A 40 4.92 24.89 51.13
C ASP A 40 4.20 24.32 49.90
N SER A 41 3.09 24.95 49.49
CA SER A 41 2.32 24.56 48.30
C SER A 41 3.08 24.86 47.01
N PHE A 42 3.02 23.96 46.03
CA PHE A 42 3.59 24.15 44.71
C PHE A 42 2.49 24.33 43.66
N GLU A 43 2.71 25.24 42.72
CA GLU A 43 1.78 25.52 41.63
C GLU A 43 2.49 25.31 40.29
N TRP A 44 1.99 24.35 39.52
CA TRP A 44 2.38 24.16 38.12
C TRP A 44 1.56 25.08 37.23
N TYR A 45 2.23 25.64 36.22
CA TYR A 45 1.66 26.48 35.17
C TYR A 45 1.11 27.81 35.67
N ALA A 46 -0.13 27.87 36.12
CA ALA A 46 -0.84 29.11 36.43
C ALA A 46 -1.46 29.08 37.82
N GLU A 47 -1.39 30.22 38.51
CA GLU A 47 -1.96 30.39 39.85
C GLU A 47 -3.45 30.79 39.78
N TRP A 48 -4.17 30.61 40.89
CA TRP A 48 -5.60 30.93 41.00
C TRP A 48 -6.01 32.31 40.46
N PRO A 49 -5.30 33.42 40.75
CA PRO A 49 -5.70 34.74 40.24
C PRO A 49 -5.66 34.85 38.70
N GLN A 50 -4.86 34.01 38.03
CA GLN A 50 -4.78 33.96 36.56
C GLN A 50 -5.86 33.07 35.96
N LEU A 51 -6.26 32.01 36.68
CA LEU A 51 -7.25 31.04 36.24
C LEU A 51 -8.69 31.50 36.52
N HIS A 52 -8.91 32.27 37.58
CA HIS A 52 -10.23 32.64 38.10
C HIS A 52 -11.20 33.07 37.00
N ASP A 53 -10.84 34.09 36.22
CA ASP A 53 -11.76 34.71 35.24
C ASP A 53 -12.03 33.81 34.02
N SER A 54 -11.14 32.88 33.71
CA SER A 54 -11.29 31.96 32.57
C SER A 54 -11.95 30.63 32.97
N LEU A 55 -11.73 30.15 34.20
CA LEU A 55 -12.19 28.85 34.66
C LEU A 55 -13.60 28.89 35.26
N LEU A 56 -13.94 29.93 36.03
CA LEU A 56 -15.26 30.00 36.69
C LEU A 56 -16.45 29.94 35.72
N PRO A 57 -16.46 30.68 34.59
CA PRO A 57 -17.56 30.63 33.63
C PRO A 57 -17.80 29.22 33.08
N LEU A 58 -16.73 28.46 32.83
CA LEU A 58 -16.81 27.09 32.29
C LEU A 58 -17.47 26.12 33.28
N LEU A 59 -17.25 26.33 34.58
CA LEU A 59 -17.84 25.53 35.66
C LEU A 59 -19.28 25.99 35.98
N GLN A 60 -19.60 27.26 35.79
CA GLN A 60 -20.92 27.83 36.07
C GLN A 60 -21.96 27.49 35.00
N ASP A 61 -21.61 27.48 33.71
CA ASP A 61 -22.53 27.13 32.62
C ASP A 61 -23.16 25.74 32.80
N SER A 62 -22.42 24.82 33.42
CA SER A 62 -22.85 23.44 33.68
C SER A 62 -23.88 23.29 34.82
N SER A 63 -24.16 24.37 35.57
CA SER A 63 -25.05 24.36 36.75
C SER A 63 -26.50 24.80 36.48
N SER A 64 -26.85 25.05 35.21
CA SER A 64 -28.06 25.78 34.83
C SER A 64 -29.35 24.94 34.75
N SER A 65 -29.31 23.62 34.94
CA SER A 65 -30.48 22.76 34.68
C SER A 65 -30.87 21.75 35.78
N SER A 66 -30.12 21.59 36.87
CA SER A 66 -30.53 20.73 38.00
C SER A 66 -30.08 21.29 39.35
N SER A 67 -30.83 20.95 40.41
CA SER A 67 -30.54 21.33 41.80
C SER A 67 -29.34 20.59 42.42
N ASP A 68 -28.57 19.87 41.62
CA ASP A 68 -27.48 19.01 42.09
C ASP A 68 -26.15 19.75 42.02
N SER A 69 -25.29 19.49 43.01
CA SER A 69 -23.94 20.08 43.07
C SER A 69 -23.03 19.52 41.97
N LEU A 70 -22.38 20.40 41.21
CA LEU A 70 -21.40 20.05 40.17
C LEU A 70 -20.28 19.15 40.72
N GLN A 71 -20.12 17.95 40.15
CA GLN A 71 -19.12 16.98 40.57
C GLN A 71 -17.82 17.17 39.78
N ILE A 72 -16.75 17.59 40.48
CA ILE A 72 -15.45 17.89 39.89
C ILE A 72 -14.42 16.82 40.30
N LEU A 73 -13.72 16.24 39.33
CA LEU A 73 -12.56 15.39 39.54
C LEU A 73 -11.27 16.16 39.24
N VAL A 74 -10.30 16.13 40.15
CA VAL A 74 -8.96 16.72 39.97
C VAL A 74 -7.91 15.61 40.04
N PRO A 75 -7.53 15.01 38.89
CA PRO A 75 -6.49 14.00 38.81
C PRO A 75 -5.09 14.63 38.92
N GLY A 76 -4.13 13.89 39.50
CA GLY A 76 -2.78 14.40 39.75
C GLY A 76 -2.76 15.68 40.59
N CYS A 77 -3.61 15.73 41.63
CA CYS A 77 -3.90 16.98 42.34
C CYS A 77 -2.67 17.61 43.03
N GLY A 78 -1.64 16.81 43.35
CA GLY A 78 -0.45 17.26 44.05
C GLY A 78 -0.78 18.03 45.33
N ASN A 79 0.06 19.00 45.67
CA ASN A 79 -0.14 19.90 46.81
C ASN A 79 -0.62 21.31 46.39
N SER A 80 -1.24 21.42 45.21
CA SER A 80 -1.71 22.70 44.69
C SER A 80 -2.93 23.22 45.48
N ARG A 81 -3.09 24.54 45.52
CA ARG A 81 -4.20 25.19 46.25
C ARG A 81 -5.43 25.41 45.39
N LEU A 82 -5.39 25.03 44.12
CA LEU A 82 -6.49 25.23 43.18
C LEU A 82 -7.83 24.72 43.72
N THR A 83 -7.87 23.54 44.31
CA THR A 83 -9.12 22.98 44.85
C THR A 83 -9.58 23.61 46.15
N GLU A 84 -8.65 24.19 46.94
CA GLU A 84 -8.99 25.04 48.08
C GLU A 84 -9.75 26.29 47.61
N HIS A 85 -9.26 26.92 46.55
CA HIS A 85 -9.86 28.12 45.99
C HIS A 85 -11.21 27.86 45.32
N LEU A 86 -11.34 26.76 44.56
CA LEU A 86 -12.62 26.35 43.98
C LEU A 86 -13.68 26.07 45.07
N TYR A 87 -13.27 25.42 46.16
CA TYR A 87 -14.15 25.19 47.30
C TYR A 87 -14.63 26.49 47.94
N ASP A 88 -13.71 27.43 48.18
CA ASP A 88 -14.01 28.74 48.75
C ASP A 88 -14.88 29.59 47.80
N ALA A 89 -14.82 29.33 46.49
CA ALA A 89 -15.67 29.94 45.46
C ALA A 89 -17.06 29.30 45.32
N GLY A 90 -17.35 28.22 46.06
CA GLY A 90 -18.69 27.60 46.13
C GLY A 90 -18.81 26.21 45.53
N PHE A 91 -17.76 25.66 44.90
CA PHE A 91 -17.79 24.31 44.35
C PHE A 91 -17.47 23.27 45.43
N ARG A 92 -18.49 22.60 45.96
CA ARG A 92 -18.36 21.78 47.17
C ARG A 92 -18.09 20.29 46.93
N ASP A 93 -18.52 19.72 45.79
CA ASP A 93 -18.31 18.30 45.47
C ASP A 93 -17.05 18.10 44.59
N ILE A 94 -15.88 18.21 45.23
CA ILE A 94 -14.57 18.05 44.57
C ILE A 94 -13.87 16.78 45.06
N THR A 95 -13.52 15.89 44.12
CA THR A 95 -12.71 14.70 44.36
C THR A 95 -11.30 14.89 43.82
N ASN A 96 -10.31 14.82 44.70
CA ASN A 96 -8.89 14.96 44.40
C ASN A 96 -8.24 13.57 44.38
N VAL A 97 -7.48 13.28 43.33
CA VAL A 97 -6.80 11.99 43.14
C VAL A 97 -5.31 12.21 42.88
N ASP A 98 -4.48 11.40 43.52
CA ASP A 98 -3.04 11.33 43.26
C ASP A 98 -2.52 9.93 43.62
N PHE A 99 -1.51 9.41 42.92
CA PHE A 99 -0.90 8.12 43.26
C PHE A 99 0.02 8.18 44.50
N SER A 100 0.41 9.40 44.93
CA SER A 100 1.25 9.65 46.09
C SER A 100 0.39 9.65 47.34
N LYS A 101 0.66 8.68 48.22
CA LYS A 101 -0.01 8.62 49.52
C LYS A 101 0.42 9.77 50.43
N VAL A 102 1.65 10.25 50.26
CA VAL A 102 2.23 11.35 51.04
C VAL A 102 1.40 12.61 50.83
N VAL A 103 1.25 13.04 49.58
CA VAL A 103 0.55 14.30 49.28
C VAL A 103 -0.93 14.26 49.62
N ILE A 104 -1.61 13.14 49.34
CA ILE A 104 -3.02 12.95 49.70
C ILE A 104 -3.23 13.05 51.21
N SER A 105 -2.33 12.46 52.01
CA SER A 105 -2.43 12.52 53.46
C SER A 105 -2.23 13.94 54.00
N ASP A 106 -1.29 14.68 53.43
CA ASP A 106 -0.99 16.05 53.87
C ASP A 106 -2.08 17.04 53.45
N MET A 107 -2.58 16.94 52.23
CA MET A 107 -3.68 17.77 51.74
C MET A 107 -4.99 17.52 52.50
N LEU A 108 -5.28 16.26 52.86
CA LEU A 108 -6.40 15.92 53.73
C LEU A 108 -6.25 16.58 55.10
N ARG A 109 -5.10 16.43 55.78
CA ARG A 109 -4.86 17.04 57.11
C ARG A 109 -5.00 18.56 57.09
N ARG A 110 -4.50 19.18 56.02
CA ARG A 110 -4.54 20.63 55.81
C ARG A 110 -5.97 21.15 55.64
N ASN A 111 -6.85 20.38 55.01
CA ASN A 111 -8.18 20.86 54.61
C ASN A 111 -9.35 20.32 55.46
N ILE A 112 -9.19 19.21 56.20
CA ILE A 112 -10.30 18.53 56.89
C ILE A 112 -11.10 19.40 57.87
N ARG A 113 -10.49 20.44 58.45
CA ARG A 113 -11.17 21.35 59.40
C ARG A 113 -11.90 22.51 58.74
N THR A 114 -11.36 23.05 57.64
CA THR A 114 -11.87 24.25 56.98
C THR A 114 -12.71 23.94 55.74
N ARG A 115 -12.45 22.79 55.09
CA ARG A 115 -13.07 22.35 53.84
C ARG A 115 -13.43 20.85 53.91
N PRO A 116 -14.34 20.46 54.81
CA PRO A 116 -14.58 19.06 55.15
C PRO A 116 -15.18 18.23 54.00
N GLU A 117 -15.77 18.86 52.98
CA GLU A 117 -16.39 18.13 51.85
C GLU A 117 -15.38 17.80 50.72
N LEU A 118 -14.16 18.34 50.76
CA LEU A 118 -13.11 17.96 49.83
C LEU A 118 -12.74 16.47 50.03
N ARG A 119 -12.87 15.68 48.98
CA ARG A 119 -12.52 14.26 49.00
C ARG A 119 -11.10 14.08 48.48
N TRP A 120 -10.30 13.28 49.17
CA TRP A 120 -8.90 13.00 48.83
C TRP A 120 -8.70 11.48 48.71
N ARG A 121 -8.22 10.99 47.57
CA ARG A 121 -8.08 9.55 47.30
C ARG A 121 -6.72 9.23 46.70
N VAL A 122 -6.06 8.21 47.25
CA VAL A 122 -4.85 7.63 46.63
C VAL A 122 -5.29 6.71 45.51
N MET A 123 -4.97 7.07 44.26
CA MET A 123 -5.41 6.32 43.09
C MET A 123 -4.54 6.66 41.87
N ASP A 124 -4.30 5.64 41.03
CA ASP A 124 -3.65 5.78 39.73
C ASP A 124 -4.66 6.28 38.69
N ILE A 125 -4.33 7.39 38.03
CA ILE A 125 -5.22 8.05 37.06
C ILE A 125 -5.29 7.30 35.71
N THR A 126 -4.37 6.38 35.44
CA THR A 126 -4.41 5.49 34.27
C THR A 126 -5.35 4.30 34.43
N LYS A 127 -5.83 4.07 35.67
CA LYS A 127 -6.77 2.99 36.03
C LYS A 127 -7.62 3.40 37.23
N MET A 128 -8.57 4.31 37.00
CA MET A 128 -9.40 4.90 38.04
C MET A 128 -10.47 3.93 38.56
N GLN A 129 -10.54 3.76 39.87
CA GLN A 129 -11.60 3.00 40.54
C GLN A 129 -12.80 3.92 40.85
N LEU A 130 -13.29 4.57 39.80
CA LEU A 130 -14.43 5.50 39.82
C LEU A 130 -15.49 4.99 38.85
N ALA A 131 -16.77 5.24 39.13
CA ALA A 131 -17.86 4.80 38.27
C ALA A 131 -17.85 5.55 36.93
N ASP A 132 -18.32 4.88 35.89
CA ASP A 132 -18.58 5.49 34.58
C ASP A 132 -19.58 6.64 34.75
N GLU A 133 -19.43 7.68 33.94
CA GLU A 133 -20.38 8.80 33.85
C GLU A 133 -20.76 9.41 35.22
N SER A 134 -19.78 9.59 36.10
CA SER A 134 -19.97 10.06 37.47
C SER A 134 -19.52 11.50 37.72
N PHE A 135 -18.83 12.14 36.78
CA PHE A 135 -18.35 13.51 36.93
C PHE A 135 -18.85 14.44 35.83
N ASP A 136 -19.14 15.68 36.22
CA ASP A 136 -19.52 16.77 35.32
C ASP A 136 -18.28 17.48 34.77
N THR A 137 -17.18 17.50 35.53
CA THR A 137 -15.92 18.09 35.10
C THR A 137 -14.72 17.28 35.57
N VAL A 138 -13.76 17.08 34.67
CA VAL A 138 -12.41 16.60 35.00
C VAL A 138 -11.45 17.76 34.74
N LEU A 139 -10.77 18.23 35.80
CA LEU A 139 -9.87 19.38 35.75
C LEU A 139 -8.43 18.91 35.92
N ASP A 140 -7.75 18.71 34.80
CA ASP A 140 -6.34 18.34 34.71
C ASP A 140 -5.43 19.59 34.74
N LYS A 141 -4.39 19.54 35.56
CA LYS A 141 -3.34 20.56 35.60
C LYS A 141 -1.97 19.90 35.63
N GLY A 142 -1.48 19.56 34.44
CA GLY A 142 -0.14 19.01 34.24
C GLY A 142 0.03 17.53 34.52
N ALA A 143 -1.05 16.81 34.88
CA ALA A 143 -0.95 15.36 35.05
C ALA A 143 -0.83 14.66 33.69
N LEU A 144 -1.53 15.15 32.66
CA LEU A 144 -1.34 14.65 31.29
C LEU A 144 0.09 14.88 30.80
N ASP A 145 0.64 16.09 31.01
CA ASP A 145 2.00 16.42 30.57
C ASP A 145 3.04 15.51 31.26
N ALA A 146 2.88 15.26 32.57
CA ALA A 146 3.74 14.34 33.33
C ALA A 146 3.69 12.89 32.81
N LEU A 147 2.58 12.45 32.24
CA LEU A 147 2.44 11.10 31.64
C LEU A 147 2.92 11.02 30.19
N MET A 148 3.29 12.15 29.59
CA MET A 148 3.59 12.28 28.16
C MET A 148 5.05 12.66 27.90
N GLU A 149 5.94 12.54 28.89
CA GLU A 149 7.37 12.81 28.69
C GLU A 149 7.91 12.08 27.46
N PRO A 150 8.69 12.74 26.58
CA PRO A 150 9.13 12.18 25.31
C PRO A 150 9.80 10.80 25.42
N GLU A 151 10.52 10.53 26.51
CA GLU A 151 11.20 9.26 26.76
C GLU A 151 10.25 8.11 27.13
N VAL A 152 9.07 8.45 27.68
CA VAL A 152 8.02 7.48 28.09
C VAL A 152 7.06 7.19 26.94
N GLY A 153 6.85 8.16 26.04
CA GLY A 153 5.95 8.05 24.90
C GLY A 153 4.47 8.19 25.28
N THR A 154 3.55 7.84 24.36
CA THR A 154 2.13 8.21 24.47
C THR A 154 1.23 7.21 25.19
N LYS A 155 1.78 6.09 25.68
CA LYS A 155 0.99 4.96 26.18
C LYS A 155 0.18 5.31 27.44
N LEU A 156 0.83 5.93 28.43
CA LEU A 156 0.17 6.29 29.70
C LEU A 156 -0.85 7.41 29.51
N GLY A 157 -0.53 8.42 28.70
CA GLY A 157 -1.49 9.47 28.33
C GLY A 157 -2.73 8.92 27.63
N ASN A 158 -2.59 7.94 26.73
CA ASN A 158 -3.75 7.26 26.13
C ASN A 158 -4.64 6.57 27.17
N GLN A 159 -4.04 5.86 28.13
CA GLN A 159 -4.78 5.18 29.20
C GLN A 159 -5.53 6.17 30.09
N TYR A 160 -4.86 7.26 30.50
CA TYR A 160 -5.46 8.32 31.31
C TYR A 160 -6.62 9.01 30.58
N LEU A 161 -6.44 9.39 29.31
CA LEU A 161 -7.51 10.05 28.55
C LEU A 161 -8.73 9.13 28.33
N SER A 162 -8.52 7.81 28.19
CA SER A 162 -9.64 6.85 28.15
C SER A 162 -10.41 6.81 29.47
N GLU A 163 -9.72 6.84 30.61
CA GLU A 163 -10.36 6.92 31.93
C GLU A 163 -11.10 8.25 32.12
N ALA A 164 -10.51 9.37 31.72
CA ALA A 164 -11.16 10.68 31.76
C ALA A 164 -12.46 10.71 30.93
N LYS A 165 -12.44 10.15 29.71
CA LYS A 165 -13.63 10.02 28.85
C LYS A 165 -14.71 9.13 29.47
N ARG A 166 -14.31 8.04 30.13
CA ARG A 166 -15.20 7.07 30.78
C ARG A 166 -15.95 7.66 31.97
N VAL A 167 -15.25 8.39 32.85
CA VAL A 167 -15.85 8.94 34.08
C VAL A 167 -16.70 10.19 33.82
N LEU A 168 -16.57 10.84 32.66
CA LEU A 168 -17.35 12.02 32.30
C LEU A 168 -18.78 11.66 31.84
N LYS A 169 -19.77 12.33 32.45
CA LYS A 169 -21.17 12.31 32.01
C LYS A 169 -21.33 12.87 30.60
N PRO A 170 -22.40 12.51 29.87
CA PRO A 170 -22.80 13.26 28.66
C PRO A 170 -22.94 14.76 28.99
N GLY A 171 -22.38 15.65 28.15
CA GLY A 171 -22.27 17.09 28.44
C GLY A 171 -21.14 17.48 29.42
N GLY A 172 -20.42 16.51 29.97
CA GLY A 172 -19.30 16.74 30.88
C GLY A 172 -18.09 17.34 30.17
N LYS A 173 -17.27 18.09 30.92
CA LYS A 173 -16.12 18.83 30.40
C LYS A 173 -14.80 18.27 30.92
N PHE A 174 -13.86 17.98 30.00
CA PHE A 174 -12.45 17.79 30.32
C PHE A 174 -11.73 19.13 30.12
N ILE A 175 -11.13 19.67 31.19
CA ILE A 175 -10.39 20.93 31.19
C ILE A 175 -8.93 20.62 31.50
N CYS A 176 -8.03 20.83 30.54
CA CYS A 176 -6.61 20.55 30.68
C CYS A 176 -5.78 21.84 30.60
N LEU A 177 -5.03 22.11 31.67
CA LEU A 177 -4.01 23.15 31.71
C LEU A 177 -2.67 22.53 31.35
N THR A 178 -2.06 23.03 30.25
CA THR A 178 -0.84 22.46 29.66
C THR A 178 0.08 23.56 29.12
N LEU A 179 1.36 23.23 28.94
CA LEU A 179 2.33 24.01 28.15
C LEU A 179 2.18 23.77 26.64
N ALA A 180 1.23 22.94 26.22
CA ALA A 180 0.87 22.76 24.82
C ALA A 180 2.04 22.31 23.93
N GLU A 181 2.86 21.39 24.45
CA GLU A 181 3.88 20.74 23.65
C GLU A 181 3.23 19.95 22.50
N SER A 182 3.91 19.90 21.35
CA SER A 182 3.31 19.41 20.11
C SER A 182 2.77 17.98 20.23
N HIS A 183 3.46 17.10 20.95
CA HIS A 183 3.04 15.72 21.15
C HIS A 183 1.83 15.60 22.10
N VAL A 184 1.69 16.49 23.09
CA VAL A 184 0.52 16.55 23.98
C VAL A 184 -0.71 17.03 23.21
N LEU A 185 -0.56 18.10 22.42
CA LEU A 185 -1.65 18.62 21.57
C LEU A 185 -2.10 17.58 20.54
N ALA A 186 -1.16 16.91 19.88
CA ALA A 186 -1.47 15.85 18.91
C ALA A 186 -2.32 14.73 19.55
N LEU A 187 -1.97 14.30 20.77
CA LEU A 187 -2.75 13.29 21.48
C LEU A 187 -4.13 13.82 21.90
N LEU A 188 -4.19 15.00 22.54
CA LEU A 188 -5.44 15.61 23.00
C LEU A 188 -6.44 15.80 21.86
N PHE A 189 -6.02 16.47 20.79
CA PHE A 189 -6.87 16.78 19.66
C PHE A 189 -7.37 15.52 18.96
N SER A 190 -6.51 14.49 18.85
CA SER A 190 -6.92 13.22 18.27
C SER A 190 -7.89 12.43 19.16
N ARG A 191 -7.68 12.39 20.48
CA ARG A 191 -8.53 11.60 21.40
C ARG A 191 -9.89 12.26 21.67
N PHE A 192 -9.96 13.59 21.56
CA PHE A 192 -11.17 14.39 21.68
C PHE A 192 -11.64 14.92 20.31
N ARG A 193 -11.40 14.17 19.23
CA ARG A 193 -11.89 14.53 17.90
C ARG A 193 -13.40 14.34 17.77
N PHE A 194 -13.84 13.10 17.92
CA PHE A 194 -15.20 12.68 17.62
C PHE A 194 -16.07 12.56 18.87
N GLY A 195 -17.27 13.14 18.84
CA GLY A 195 -18.17 13.24 20.00
C GLY A 195 -17.73 14.29 21.02
N TRP A 196 -16.84 15.22 20.63
CA TRP A 196 -16.36 16.27 21.50
C TRP A 196 -16.24 17.62 20.79
N LYS A 197 -16.73 18.66 21.44
CA LYS A 197 -16.49 20.05 21.07
C LYS A 197 -15.28 20.57 21.83
N MET A 198 -14.36 21.21 21.13
CA MET A 198 -13.11 21.69 21.73
C MET A 198 -12.97 23.20 21.64
N ASN A 199 -12.49 23.80 22.74
CA ASN A 199 -12.13 25.21 22.83
C ASN A 199 -10.73 25.35 23.43
N VAL A 200 -9.97 26.33 22.96
CA VAL A 200 -8.64 26.65 23.51
C VAL A 200 -8.60 28.08 24.02
N HIS A 201 -8.11 28.25 25.25
CA HIS A 201 -7.90 29.54 25.89
C HIS A 201 -6.41 29.75 26.20
N SER A 202 -5.96 31.00 26.11
CA SER A 202 -4.62 31.41 26.53
C SER A 202 -4.71 32.04 27.90
N ILE A 203 -3.91 31.57 28.87
CA ILE A 203 -3.90 32.11 30.23
C ILE A 203 -2.80 33.16 30.33
N ALA A 204 -3.18 34.40 30.63
CA ALA A 204 -2.25 35.52 30.71
C ALA A 204 -1.31 35.39 31.93
N GLN A 205 0.00 35.32 31.69
CA GLN A 205 1.01 35.29 32.75
C GLN A 205 1.89 36.54 32.73
N LYS A 206 2.10 37.15 33.90
CA LYS A 206 2.86 38.41 34.03
C LYS A 206 4.39 38.23 34.08
N ARG A 207 4.92 37.02 34.31
CA ARG A 207 6.35 36.81 34.68
C ARG A 207 7.04 35.55 34.11
N SER A 208 6.45 34.83 33.17
CA SER A 208 7.03 33.60 32.60
C SER A 208 7.40 33.77 31.12
N LYS A 209 8.45 33.06 30.67
CA LYS A 209 8.77 32.90 29.24
C LYS A 209 7.85 31.90 28.53
N LEU A 210 7.26 30.98 29.30
CA LEU A 210 6.33 29.96 28.80
C LEU A 210 4.89 30.39 29.08
N LYS A 211 4.00 30.17 28.11
CA LYS A 211 2.56 30.41 28.23
C LYS A 211 1.83 29.14 28.60
N THR A 212 0.79 29.30 29.40
CA THR A 212 -0.13 28.22 29.75
C THR A 212 -1.37 28.32 28.88
N TYR A 213 -1.79 27.18 28.34
CA TYR A 213 -3.02 27.04 27.59
C TYR A 213 -4.01 26.20 28.38
N MET A 214 -5.29 26.52 28.22
CA MET A 214 -6.39 25.74 28.76
C MET A 214 -7.19 25.17 27.59
N VAL A 215 -7.13 23.85 27.42
CA VAL A 215 -7.88 23.10 26.41
C VAL A 215 -9.12 22.53 27.07
N VAL A 216 -10.29 22.86 26.54
CA VAL A 216 -11.59 22.42 27.05
C VAL A 216 -12.22 21.51 26.01
N ALA A 217 -12.49 20.26 26.38
CA ALA A 217 -13.23 19.31 25.55
C ALA A 217 -14.57 18.97 26.24
N GLU A 218 -15.68 19.22 25.56
CA GLU A 218 -17.04 18.98 26.05
C GLU A 218 -17.66 17.78 25.33
N LYS A 219 -18.17 16.82 26.10
CA LYS A 219 -18.74 15.56 25.56
C LYS A 219 -20.10 15.85 24.93
N GLU A 220 -20.21 15.64 23.62
CA GLU A 220 -21.46 15.84 22.88
C GLU A 220 -22.01 14.52 22.35
N ASN A 221 -23.34 14.44 22.21
CA ASN A 221 -24.02 13.32 21.55
C ASN A 221 -24.11 13.51 20.01
N SER A 222 -23.50 14.56 19.47
CA SER A 222 -23.52 14.89 18.05
C SER A 222 -22.41 14.17 17.28
N VAL A 223 -22.74 13.76 16.07
CA VAL A 223 -21.80 13.14 15.12
C VAL A 223 -21.08 14.21 14.26
N LEU A 224 -21.58 15.46 14.27
CA LEU A 224 -20.98 16.56 13.53
C LEU A 224 -19.67 17.02 14.18
N LEU A 225 -18.61 17.09 13.38
CA LEU A 225 -17.34 17.64 13.86
C LEU A 225 -17.37 19.16 13.81
N HIS A 226 -17.22 19.77 14.98
CA HIS A 226 -16.99 21.20 15.13
C HIS A 226 -15.50 21.49 15.02
N GLU A 227 -15.15 22.55 14.29
CA GLU A 227 -13.80 23.11 14.36
C GLU A 227 -13.48 23.53 15.80
N ILE A 228 -12.24 23.30 16.21
CA ILE A 228 -11.68 23.79 17.46
C ILE A 228 -11.68 25.31 17.40
N THR A 229 -12.40 25.93 18.33
CA THR A 229 -12.48 27.38 18.46
C THR A 229 -11.46 27.91 19.46
N SER A 230 -10.95 29.12 19.23
CA SER A 230 -10.04 29.80 20.16
C SER A 230 -10.71 31.04 20.76
N ALA A 231 -10.68 31.17 22.09
CA ALA A 231 -11.22 32.35 22.79
C ALA A 231 -10.27 33.57 22.77
N PHE A 232 -9.21 33.51 21.97
CA PHE A 232 -8.25 34.59 21.75
C PHE A 232 -7.99 34.72 20.24
N GLU A 233 -7.64 35.91 19.79
CA GLU A 233 -7.18 36.09 18.41
C GLU A 233 -5.84 35.36 18.24
N LEU A 234 -5.86 34.25 17.50
CA LEU A 234 -4.62 33.56 17.13
C LEU A 234 -3.65 34.55 16.50
N VAL A 235 -4.11 35.50 15.67
CA VAL A 235 -3.31 36.50 14.94
C VAL A 235 -2.44 37.40 15.84
N SER A 236 -2.82 37.65 17.10
CA SER A 236 -2.05 38.52 18.02
C SER A 236 -0.93 37.80 18.78
N LEU A 237 -0.76 36.49 18.60
CA LEU A 237 0.47 35.76 18.96
C LEU A 237 1.56 36.12 17.95
N GLY A 238 2.45 37.05 18.33
CA GLY A 238 3.49 37.58 17.44
C GLY A 238 4.38 36.50 16.82
N ARG A 239 4.89 36.76 15.60
CA ARG A 239 5.75 35.86 14.80
C ARG A 239 7.01 35.32 15.50
N ASN A 240 7.37 35.86 16.67
CA ASN A 240 8.56 35.47 17.45
C ASN A 240 8.23 34.57 18.67
N ASP A 241 6.98 34.14 18.85
CA ASP A 241 6.57 33.22 19.91
C ASP A 241 6.41 31.80 19.38
N SER A 242 7.43 30.96 19.57
CA SER A 242 7.47 29.59 19.06
C SER A 242 6.35 28.71 19.62
N GLN A 243 5.97 28.91 20.88
CA GLN A 243 4.89 28.17 21.52
C GLN A 243 3.53 28.60 20.96
N GLY A 244 3.33 29.90 20.75
CA GLY A 244 2.14 30.45 20.11
C GLY A 244 1.97 30.00 18.64
N SER A 245 3.08 29.91 17.88
CA SER A 245 3.05 29.36 16.51
C SER A 245 2.68 27.88 16.52
N GLY A 246 3.30 27.09 17.39
CA GLY A 246 3.02 25.65 17.52
C GLY A 246 1.56 25.36 17.86
N MET A 247 0.96 26.13 18.80
CA MET A 247 -0.47 26.00 19.12
C MET A 247 -1.35 26.34 17.91
N ARG A 248 -1.05 27.43 17.19
CA ARG A 248 -1.82 27.83 16.00
C ARG A 248 -1.76 26.76 14.91
N GLU A 249 -0.56 26.26 14.63
CA GLU A 249 -0.33 25.21 13.63
C GLU A 249 -1.06 23.92 14.00
N ALA A 250 -1.03 23.51 15.27
CA ALA A 250 -1.73 22.34 15.75
C ALA A 250 -3.27 22.49 15.61
N VAL A 251 -3.83 23.64 15.99
CA VAL A 251 -5.27 23.92 15.86
C VAL A 251 -5.69 23.96 14.39
N GLU A 252 -4.95 24.65 13.52
CA GLU A 252 -5.27 24.71 12.08
C GLU A 252 -5.14 23.35 11.41
N SER A 253 -4.09 22.59 11.74
CA SER A 253 -3.90 21.22 11.24
C SER A 253 -5.06 20.32 11.64
N GLU A 254 -5.50 20.39 12.90
CA GLU A 254 -6.65 19.62 13.37
C GLU A 254 -7.96 20.10 12.76
N ASN A 255 -8.18 21.41 12.61
CA ASN A 255 -9.38 21.95 11.96
C ASN A 255 -9.46 21.59 10.50
N LYS A 256 -8.31 21.52 9.81
CA LYS A 256 -8.24 20.95 8.46
C LYS A 256 -8.70 19.49 8.46
N ILE A 257 -8.19 18.66 9.37
CA ILE A 257 -8.64 17.26 9.53
C ILE A 257 -10.14 17.18 9.78
N ARG A 258 -10.69 18.02 10.68
CA ARG A 258 -12.12 18.04 11.01
C ARG A 258 -13.00 18.46 9.81
N ARG A 259 -12.57 19.45 9.04
CA ARG A 259 -13.22 19.85 7.77
C ARG A 259 -13.19 18.71 6.76
N ASP A 260 -12.02 18.09 6.60
CA ASP A 260 -11.80 16.96 5.69
C ASP A 260 -12.68 15.75 6.08
N CYS A 261 -12.85 15.46 7.37
CA CYS A 261 -13.78 14.45 7.88
C CYS A 261 -15.24 14.73 7.50
N ASN A 262 -15.72 15.97 7.69
CA ASN A 262 -17.08 16.37 7.33
C ASN A 262 -17.33 16.31 5.81
N ASN A 263 -16.30 16.53 5.01
CA ASN A 263 -16.36 16.47 3.55
C ASN A 263 -16.22 15.04 2.99
N GLY A 264 -16.15 14.02 3.84
CA GLY A 264 -16.12 12.62 3.42
C GLY A 264 -14.78 12.14 2.86
N SER A 265 -13.69 12.86 3.11
CA SER A 265 -12.35 12.45 2.67
C SER A 265 -11.83 11.19 3.38
N ASP A 266 -10.83 10.56 2.78
CA ASP A 266 -10.35 9.21 3.03
C ASP A 266 -9.47 9.09 4.30
N LEU A 267 -10.03 9.47 5.45
CA LEU A 267 -9.36 9.49 6.76
C LEU A 267 -9.41 8.14 7.47
N LEU A 268 -8.37 7.85 8.25
CA LEU A 268 -8.23 6.62 9.03
C LEU A 268 -8.94 6.78 10.39
N TYR A 269 -10.09 6.13 10.58
CA TYR A 269 -10.84 6.13 11.85
C TYR A 269 -10.28 5.11 12.85
N SER A 270 -10.44 5.32 14.15
CA SER A 270 -10.22 4.24 15.14
C SER A 270 -11.47 3.38 15.31
N HIS A 271 -11.31 2.16 15.84
CA HIS A 271 -12.46 1.29 16.19
C HIS A 271 -13.44 1.96 17.16
N GLU A 272 -12.96 2.80 18.08
CA GLU A 272 -13.82 3.57 18.99
C GLU A 272 -14.65 4.62 18.24
N ASP A 273 -14.05 5.29 17.26
CA ASP A 273 -14.73 6.30 16.45
C ASP A 273 -15.87 5.66 15.66
N LEU A 274 -15.63 4.49 15.06
CA LEU A 274 -16.64 3.74 14.33
C LEU A 274 -17.85 3.33 15.20
N LYS A 275 -17.63 2.98 16.47
CA LYS A 275 -18.71 2.67 17.42
C LYS A 275 -19.60 3.86 17.74
N LEU A 276 -19.12 5.08 17.55
CA LEU A 276 -19.90 6.31 17.76
C LEU A 276 -20.83 6.63 16.57
N GLY A 277 -20.89 5.77 15.54
CA GLY A 277 -21.83 5.92 14.41
C GLY A 277 -21.41 6.96 13.37
N ILE A 278 -20.12 7.32 13.31
CA ILE A 278 -19.60 8.43 12.49
C ILE A 278 -19.80 8.23 10.98
N LYS A 279 -19.91 6.98 10.53
CA LYS A 279 -20.21 6.61 9.15
C LYS A 279 -21.53 5.84 9.02
N GLY A 280 -22.50 6.15 9.89
CA GLY A 280 -23.80 5.49 9.97
C GLY A 280 -23.79 4.23 10.82
N ASP A 281 -24.94 3.55 10.89
CA ASP A 281 -25.02 2.26 11.58
C ASP A 281 -24.21 1.21 10.79
N LEU A 282 -23.15 0.71 11.43
CA LEU A 282 -22.33 -0.36 10.87
C LEU A 282 -23.05 -1.71 10.92
N ALA A 283 -24.14 -1.85 11.66
CA ALA A 283 -25.00 -3.02 11.58
C ALA A 283 -25.81 -3.09 10.28
N GLU A 284 -25.89 -1.99 9.53
CA GLU A 284 -26.60 -1.89 8.25
C GLU A 284 -25.61 -1.83 7.08
N LEU A 285 -26.02 -2.39 5.94
CA LEU A 285 -25.31 -2.27 4.66
C LEU A 285 -25.71 -0.97 3.98
N THR A 286 -24.75 -0.25 3.43
CA THR A 286 -25.00 0.96 2.63
C THR A 286 -24.26 0.86 1.31
N GLU A 287 -25.00 0.90 0.21
CA GLU A 287 -24.46 0.77 -1.15
C GLU A 287 -23.27 1.70 -1.39
N GLY A 288 -22.13 1.12 -1.77
CA GLY A 288 -20.89 1.85 -2.05
C GLY A 288 -20.21 2.50 -0.86
N ARG A 289 -20.56 2.13 0.38
CA ARG A 289 -19.89 2.62 1.58
C ARG A 289 -18.44 2.10 1.61
N ARG A 290 -17.50 3.03 1.75
CA ARG A 290 -16.08 2.74 1.95
C ARG A 290 -15.55 3.49 3.16
N ILE A 291 -14.89 2.77 4.06
CA ILE A 291 -14.38 3.33 5.33
C ILE A 291 -12.97 2.80 5.58
N LYS A 292 -11.99 3.68 5.71
CA LYS A 292 -10.63 3.34 6.16
C LYS A 292 -10.53 3.45 7.68
N PHE A 293 -9.98 2.46 8.35
CA PHE A 293 -9.90 2.47 9.81
C PHE A 293 -8.77 1.59 10.35
N THR A 294 -8.55 1.68 11.66
CA THR A 294 -7.59 0.85 12.39
C THR A 294 -8.33 -0.07 13.34
N LEU A 295 -8.03 -1.36 13.26
CA LEU A 295 -8.41 -2.39 14.23
C LEU A 295 -7.25 -2.60 15.22
N GLY A 296 -7.58 -2.87 16.48
CA GLY A 296 -6.62 -3.02 17.58
C GLY A 296 -7.02 -2.21 18.81
N GLY A 297 -6.44 -2.53 19.97
CA GLY A 297 -6.78 -1.86 21.24
C GLY A 297 -6.68 -2.77 22.47
N GLN A 298 -7.47 -2.49 23.52
CA GLN A 298 -7.47 -3.31 24.73
C GLN A 298 -7.83 -4.77 24.42
N GLY A 299 -6.89 -5.67 24.63
CA GLY A 299 -7.05 -7.12 24.46
C GLY A 299 -6.62 -7.68 23.11
N SER A 300 -6.19 -6.85 22.16
CA SER A 300 -5.58 -7.27 20.90
C SER A 300 -4.06 -7.17 20.98
N ASN A 301 -3.37 -8.14 20.38
CA ASN A 301 -1.90 -8.19 20.33
C ASN A 301 -1.31 -7.36 19.18
N PHE A 302 -2.15 -6.94 18.22
CA PHE A 302 -1.72 -6.29 17.00
C PHE A 302 -2.53 -5.02 16.71
N SER A 303 -2.05 -4.23 15.76
CA SER A 303 -2.80 -3.13 15.18
C SER A 303 -2.84 -3.32 13.68
N TYR A 304 -4.05 -3.31 13.13
CA TYR A 304 -4.29 -3.57 11.72
C TYR A 304 -4.87 -2.34 11.05
N ARG A 305 -4.37 -2.03 9.86
CA ARG A 305 -5.04 -1.10 8.95
C ARG A 305 -6.09 -1.87 8.18
N ALA A 306 -7.30 -1.34 8.07
CA ALA A 306 -8.41 -2.00 7.40
C ALA A 306 -9.23 -1.03 6.55
N VAL A 307 -9.93 -1.59 5.56
CA VAL A 307 -10.94 -0.91 4.76
C VAL A 307 -12.20 -1.75 4.77
N LEU A 308 -13.32 -1.15 5.18
CA LEU A 308 -14.65 -1.75 5.12
C LEU A 308 -15.34 -1.25 3.86
N LEU A 309 -15.82 -2.18 3.05
CA LEU A 309 -16.43 -1.95 1.75
C LEU A 309 -17.80 -2.64 1.72
N ASP A 310 -18.86 -1.89 1.45
CA ASP A 310 -20.19 -2.42 1.15
C ASP A 310 -20.41 -2.35 -0.37
N ALA A 311 -20.84 -3.45 -0.98
CA ALA A 311 -20.94 -3.58 -2.43
C ALA A 311 -21.77 -2.47 -3.11
N GLN A 312 -21.35 -2.06 -4.32
CA GLN A 312 -21.89 -0.89 -5.04
C GLN A 312 -23.13 -1.14 -5.91
N LYS A 313 -23.40 -2.37 -6.38
CA LYS A 313 -24.56 -2.69 -7.23
C LYS A 313 -24.80 -4.19 -7.34
N GLN A 314 -26.07 -4.59 -7.47
CA GLN A 314 -26.51 -5.98 -7.48
C GLN A 314 -26.77 -6.49 -8.91
N THR A 315 -25.98 -7.46 -9.35
CA THR A 315 -26.27 -8.29 -10.53
C THR A 315 -26.57 -9.74 -10.17
N GLU A 316 -26.00 -10.26 -9.07
CA GLU A 316 -26.10 -11.65 -8.60
C GLU A 316 -26.31 -11.70 -7.07
N PRO A 317 -26.86 -12.78 -6.49
CA PRO A 317 -26.96 -12.96 -5.03
C PRO A 317 -25.58 -13.11 -4.38
N PHE A 318 -25.36 -12.45 -3.24
CA PHE A 318 -24.11 -12.58 -2.48
C PHE A 318 -23.89 -14.00 -1.97
N VAL A 319 -22.65 -14.48 -2.07
CA VAL A 319 -22.23 -15.76 -1.46
C VAL A 319 -21.99 -15.58 0.05
N TYR A 320 -21.49 -14.41 0.45
CA TYR A 320 -21.20 -14.07 1.84
C TYR A 320 -21.81 -12.72 2.21
N TYR A 321 -22.44 -12.63 3.38
CA TYR A 321 -22.95 -11.35 3.88
C TYR A 321 -21.84 -10.45 4.46
N CYS A 322 -20.80 -11.07 5.02
CA CYS A 322 -19.60 -10.41 5.50
C CYS A 322 -18.40 -11.32 5.27
N GLY A 323 -17.27 -10.78 4.80
CA GLY A 323 -16.01 -11.53 4.64
C GLY A 323 -14.80 -10.70 5.04
N VAL A 324 -13.72 -11.37 5.43
CA VAL A 324 -12.43 -10.74 5.71
C VAL A 324 -11.44 -11.09 4.62
N PHE A 325 -10.76 -10.09 4.07
CA PHE A 325 -9.73 -10.27 3.05
C PHE A 325 -8.37 -9.81 3.57
N LEU A 326 -7.46 -10.75 3.83
CA LEU A 326 -6.12 -10.43 4.32
C LEU A 326 -5.16 -10.15 3.17
N VAL A 327 -4.53 -8.97 3.23
CA VAL A 327 -3.53 -8.50 2.28
C VAL A 327 -2.14 -8.58 2.91
N PRO A 328 -1.26 -9.49 2.45
CA PRO A 328 0.12 -9.57 2.93
C PRO A 328 0.89 -8.28 2.66
N LYS A 329 1.86 -7.94 3.53
CA LYS A 329 2.72 -6.75 3.38
C LYS A 329 3.37 -6.65 2.01
N THR A 330 3.84 -7.77 1.48
CA THR A 330 4.51 -7.85 0.17
C THR A 330 3.59 -7.46 -0.98
N ARG A 331 2.27 -7.60 -0.82
CA ARG A 331 1.28 -7.30 -1.86
C ARG A 331 0.52 -6.01 -1.61
N ALA A 332 0.60 -5.43 -0.41
CA ALA A 332 -0.15 -4.24 -0.02
C ALA A 332 0.06 -3.01 -0.93
N HIS A 333 1.13 -2.99 -1.73
CA HIS A 333 1.42 -1.93 -2.70
C HIS A 333 0.82 -2.19 -4.09
N GLU A 334 0.35 -3.41 -4.37
CA GLU A 334 -0.32 -3.74 -5.62
C GLU A 334 -1.57 -2.90 -5.78
N TRP A 335 -1.79 -2.39 -7.00
CA TRP A 335 -2.93 -1.51 -7.32
C TRP A 335 -4.27 -2.11 -6.85
N LEU A 336 -4.43 -3.43 -6.98
CA LEU A 336 -5.64 -4.16 -6.59
C LEU A 336 -6.02 -3.94 -5.12
N PHE A 337 -5.03 -3.73 -4.25
CA PHE A 337 -5.28 -3.55 -2.82
C PHE A 337 -5.08 -2.10 -2.36
N CYS A 338 -4.19 -1.33 -2.99
CA CYS A 338 -3.86 0.02 -2.53
C CYS A 338 -4.78 1.12 -3.10
N SER A 339 -5.32 0.93 -4.31
CA SER A 339 -6.23 1.87 -4.96
C SER A 339 -7.68 1.66 -4.53
N GLU A 340 -8.51 2.70 -4.66
CA GLU A 340 -9.94 2.56 -4.39
C GLU A 340 -10.62 1.70 -5.45
N GLU A 341 -10.27 1.91 -6.72
CA GLU A 341 -10.82 1.18 -7.85
C GLU A 341 -10.50 -0.32 -7.75
N GLY A 342 -9.26 -0.68 -7.40
CA GLY A 342 -8.86 -2.07 -7.19
C GLY A 342 -9.59 -2.73 -6.02
N GLN A 343 -9.81 -2.00 -4.94
CA GLN A 343 -10.56 -2.53 -3.78
C GLN A 343 -11.99 -2.90 -4.15
N TRP A 344 -12.64 -2.10 -5.01
CA TRP A 344 -13.98 -2.42 -5.51
C TRP A 344 -14.00 -3.68 -6.38
N GLN A 345 -12.96 -3.88 -7.19
CA GLN A 345 -12.81 -5.13 -7.97
C GLN A 345 -12.69 -6.36 -7.05
N VAL A 346 -11.94 -6.27 -5.94
CA VAL A 346 -11.87 -7.38 -4.97
C VAL A 346 -13.23 -7.68 -4.34
N VAL A 347 -14.03 -6.65 -4.04
CA VAL A 347 -15.39 -6.83 -3.52
C VAL A 347 -16.26 -7.60 -4.51
N GLU A 348 -16.24 -7.20 -5.78
CA GLU A 348 -16.97 -7.86 -6.87
C GLU A 348 -16.56 -9.33 -7.04
N SER A 349 -15.25 -9.61 -7.13
CA SER A 349 -14.73 -10.98 -7.28
C SER A 349 -15.02 -11.86 -6.06
N SER A 350 -15.06 -11.29 -4.85
CA SER A 350 -15.36 -12.03 -3.62
C SER A 350 -16.85 -12.37 -3.45
N GLN A 351 -17.73 -11.73 -4.25
CA GLN A 351 -19.18 -11.87 -4.15
C GLN A 351 -19.72 -11.64 -2.72
N ALA A 352 -19.06 -10.77 -1.94
CA ALA A 352 -19.43 -10.46 -0.56
C ALA A 352 -20.27 -9.18 -0.49
N ALA A 353 -21.31 -9.17 0.35
CA ALA A 353 -22.12 -7.96 0.59
C ALA A 353 -21.33 -6.88 1.33
N ARG A 354 -20.53 -7.30 2.31
CA ARG A 354 -19.49 -6.51 2.98
C ARG A 354 -18.16 -7.25 2.94
N LEU A 355 -17.10 -6.53 2.56
CA LEU A 355 -15.74 -7.00 2.65
C LEU A 355 -14.92 -6.11 3.59
N ILE A 356 -14.24 -6.73 4.55
CA ILE A 356 -13.29 -6.08 5.43
C ILE A 356 -11.88 -6.46 4.98
N MET A 357 -11.24 -5.58 4.24
CA MET A 357 -9.88 -5.77 3.74
C MET A 357 -8.88 -5.34 4.81
N VAL A 358 -8.02 -6.25 5.26
CA VAL A 358 -7.06 -6.04 6.36
C VAL A 358 -5.63 -6.15 5.85
N PHE A 359 -4.83 -5.12 6.10
CA PHE A 359 -3.45 -5.01 5.63
C PHE A 359 -2.48 -5.42 6.73
N LEU A 360 -1.65 -6.42 6.42
CA LEU A 360 -0.60 -6.90 7.30
C LEU A 360 0.69 -6.10 7.08
N ASP A 361 1.44 -5.89 8.16
CA ASP A 361 2.73 -5.21 8.15
C ASP A 361 3.83 -6.00 8.90
N SER A 362 4.97 -5.37 9.15
CA SER A 362 6.11 -6.01 9.82
C SER A 362 5.84 -6.43 11.27
N SER A 363 4.83 -5.87 11.95
CA SER A 363 4.46 -6.32 13.29
C SER A 363 3.88 -7.74 13.30
N HIS A 364 3.45 -8.25 12.14
CA HIS A 364 2.80 -9.55 11.98
C HIS A 364 3.75 -10.67 11.55
N SER A 365 5.05 -10.38 11.32
CA SER A 365 6.00 -11.31 10.67
C SER A 365 6.30 -12.60 11.44
N GLY A 366 5.91 -12.68 12.72
CA GLY A 366 6.06 -13.87 13.57
C GLY A 366 4.76 -14.56 13.96
N ALA A 367 3.61 -14.08 13.49
CA ALA A 367 2.30 -14.62 13.81
C ALA A 367 1.86 -15.64 12.76
N THR A 368 1.25 -16.75 13.19
CA THR A 368 0.59 -17.68 12.27
C THR A 368 -0.73 -17.09 11.77
N MET A 369 -1.26 -17.63 10.67
CA MET A 369 -2.58 -17.24 10.16
C MET A 369 -3.68 -17.44 11.22
N GLU A 370 -3.58 -18.51 12.01
CA GLU A 370 -4.51 -18.80 13.09
C GLU A 370 -4.42 -17.75 14.21
N ASP A 371 -3.22 -17.29 14.56
CA ASP A 371 -3.02 -16.20 15.53
C ASP A 371 -3.69 -14.90 15.06
N ILE A 372 -3.52 -14.54 13.78
CA ILE A 372 -4.11 -13.33 13.18
C ILE A 372 -5.64 -13.43 13.15
N GLN A 373 -6.19 -14.58 12.74
CA GLN A 373 -7.65 -14.78 12.72
C GLN A 373 -8.26 -14.74 14.12
N ASN A 374 -7.60 -15.34 15.12
CA ASN A 374 -8.07 -15.34 16.50
C ASN A 374 -8.07 -13.93 17.09
N ASP A 375 -7.07 -13.10 16.77
CA ASP A 375 -7.00 -11.71 17.22
C ASP A 375 -8.05 -10.82 16.53
N LEU A 376 -8.26 -10.99 15.23
CA LEU A 376 -9.21 -10.19 14.43
C LEU A 376 -10.68 -10.53 14.71
N SER A 377 -11.01 -11.81 14.94
CA SER A 377 -12.39 -12.29 14.98
C SER A 377 -13.30 -11.50 15.94
N PRO A 378 -12.93 -11.24 17.21
CA PRO A 378 -13.76 -10.48 18.13
C PRO A 378 -14.08 -9.06 17.63
N MET A 379 -13.17 -8.44 16.87
CA MET A 379 -13.34 -7.08 16.35
C MET A 379 -14.17 -7.07 15.06
N VAL A 380 -13.90 -7.98 14.14
CA VAL A 380 -14.61 -8.09 12.85
C VAL A 380 -16.07 -8.50 13.06
N THR A 381 -16.38 -9.39 14.01
CA THR A 381 -17.77 -9.79 14.31
C THR A 381 -18.62 -8.59 14.75
N GLN A 382 -18.04 -7.58 15.40
CA GLN A 382 -18.75 -6.34 15.76
C GLN A 382 -19.08 -5.46 14.55
N LEU A 383 -18.48 -5.73 13.39
CA LEU A 383 -18.66 -4.99 12.14
C LEU A 383 -19.54 -5.75 11.13
N ALA A 384 -20.02 -6.95 11.48
CA ALA A 384 -20.89 -7.74 10.63
C ALA A 384 -22.32 -7.15 10.61
N PRO A 385 -23.03 -7.19 9.45
CA PRO A 385 -24.43 -6.76 9.36
C PRO A 385 -25.39 -7.63 10.19
N ARG A 386 -26.50 -7.08 10.67
CA ARG A 386 -27.48 -7.77 11.57
C ARG A 386 -28.21 -8.98 10.98
N ASN A 387 -28.23 -9.15 9.66
CA ASN A 387 -28.93 -10.27 8.98
C ASN A 387 -28.10 -11.56 8.90
N ASP A 388 -26.93 -11.60 9.53
CA ASP A 388 -26.04 -12.76 9.52
C ASP A 388 -26.38 -13.69 10.70
N ASP A 389 -27.49 -14.42 10.59
CA ASP A 389 -27.86 -15.47 11.55
C ASP A 389 -26.77 -16.57 11.54
N GLU A 390 -25.93 -16.62 12.57
CA GLU A 390 -24.98 -17.70 12.91
C GLU A 390 -23.90 -18.10 11.86
N ALA A 391 -23.79 -17.43 10.71
CA ALA A 391 -22.78 -17.77 9.71
C ALA A 391 -21.37 -17.34 10.14
N ARG A 392 -20.40 -18.25 10.00
CA ARG A 392 -18.99 -17.95 10.29
C ARG A 392 -18.42 -17.05 9.21
N ILE A 393 -17.94 -15.86 9.59
CA ILE A 393 -17.27 -14.92 8.68
C ILE A 393 -16.03 -15.61 8.05
N PRO A 394 -15.99 -15.81 6.73
CA PRO A 394 -14.85 -16.41 6.06
C PRO A 394 -13.66 -15.46 6.05
N TYR A 395 -12.47 -16.04 6.20
CA TYR A 395 -11.19 -15.36 5.99
C TYR A 395 -10.60 -15.83 4.67
N MET A 396 -10.39 -14.87 3.77
CA MET A 396 -9.68 -15.05 2.51
C MET A 396 -8.30 -14.40 2.63
N MET A 397 -7.34 -14.91 1.89
CA MET A 397 -6.02 -14.30 1.76
C MET A 397 -5.72 -14.12 0.28
N ALA A 398 -5.04 -13.03 -0.07
CA ALA A 398 -4.50 -12.85 -1.41
C ALA A 398 -3.43 -13.91 -1.72
N SER A 399 -3.83 -15.10 -2.21
CA SER A 399 -2.92 -16.12 -2.73
C SER A 399 -2.59 -15.85 -4.20
N ASP A 400 -1.56 -16.54 -4.70
CA ASP A 400 -1.08 -16.47 -6.08
C ASP A 400 -1.53 -17.69 -6.93
N GLY A 401 -2.40 -18.55 -6.37
CA GLY A 401 -2.90 -19.76 -7.02
C GLY A 401 -1.85 -20.85 -7.25
N ILE A 402 -0.71 -20.81 -6.53
CA ILE A 402 0.42 -21.73 -6.74
C ILE A 402 0.40 -22.86 -5.70
N LYS A 403 0.18 -24.09 -6.18
CA LYS A 403 0.25 -25.34 -5.40
C LYS A 403 1.68 -25.68 -4.97
N LYS A 404 2.67 -25.42 -5.83
CA LYS A 404 4.09 -25.68 -5.56
C LYS A 404 4.98 -24.66 -6.27
N ARG A 405 6.02 -24.18 -5.57
CA ARG A 405 7.02 -23.23 -6.08
C ARG A 405 8.42 -23.70 -5.72
N ASP A 406 9.27 -23.88 -6.73
CA ASP A 406 10.69 -24.22 -6.60
C ASP A 406 11.54 -23.14 -7.27
N THR A 407 12.37 -22.41 -6.53
CA THR A 407 13.31 -21.44 -7.13
C THR A 407 14.42 -22.19 -7.88
N VAL A 408 14.55 -21.92 -9.17
CA VAL A 408 15.57 -22.52 -10.06
C VAL A 408 16.84 -21.70 -10.06
N HIS A 409 16.70 -20.37 -10.14
CA HIS A 409 17.83 -19.45 -10.18
C HIS A 409 17.46 -18.08 -9.63
N GLU A 410 18.46 -17.39 -9.07
CA GLU A 410 18.33 -16.03 -8.60
C GLU A 410 19.60 -15.26 -9.00
N VAL A 411 19.41 -14.11 -9.65
CA VAL A 411 20.51 -13.26 -10.12
C VAL A 411 20.15 -11.80 -9.87
N THR A 412 21.15 -10.96 -9.59
CA THR A 412 20.94 -9.51 -9.47
C THR A 412 21.63 -8.81 -10.63
N SER A 413 20.85 -8.13 -11.46
CA SER A 413 21.31 -7.27 -12.53
C SER A 413 21.50 -5.84 -12.02
N PRO A 414 22.55 -5.11 -12.47
CA PRO A 414 22.67 -3.67 -12.22
C PRO A 414 21.52 -2.83 -12.82
N MET A 415 20.86 -3.31 -13.86
CA MET A 415 19.82 -2.57 -14.59
C MET A 415 18.41 -2.99 -14.17
N THR A 416 18.16 -4.29 -14.11
CA THR A 416 16.84 -4.86 -13.80
C THR A 416 16.62 -5.06 -12.29
N GLY A 417 17.70 -5.09 -11.51
CA GLY A 417 17.66 -5.45 -10.10
C GLY A 417 17.61 -6.96 -9.91
N LYS A 418 16.98 -7.41 -8.83
CA LYS A 418 16.93 -8.83 -8.47
C LYS A 418 15.90 -9.58 -9.33
N VAL A 419 16.34 -10.64 -9.98
CA VAL A 419 15.58 -11.47 -10.92
C VAL A 419 15.55 -12.90 -10.43
N VAL A 420 14.38 -13.52 -10.49
CA VAL A 420 14.13 -14.89 -10.04
C VAL A 420 13.58 -15.72 -11.19
N VAL A 421 14.15 -16.90 -11.36
CA VAL A 421 13.61 -17.97 -12.20
C VAL A 421 13.06 -19.05 -11.28
N GLU A 422 11.80 -19.42 -11.45
CA GLU A 422 11.12 -20.39 -10.61
C GLU A 422 10.26 -21.36 -11.41
N ASP A 423 10.21 -22.61 -10.96
CA ASP A 423 9.31 -23.63 -11.46
C ASP A 423 8.08 -23.67 -10.55
N VAL A 424 6.89 -23.54 -11.14
CA VAL A 424 5.61 -23.43 -10.44
C VAL A 424 4.63 -24.49 -10.93
N VAL A 425 3.76 -24.90 -10.04
CA VAL A 425 2.60 -25.75 -10.34
C VAL A 425 1.38 -25.01 -9.79
N TYR A 426 0.38 -24.76 -10.64
CA TYR A 426 -0.86 -24.09 -10.26
C TYR A 426 -1.81 -25.04 -9.52
N GLU A 427 -2.71 -24.49 -8.70
CA GLU A 427 -3.76 -25.27 -8.02
C GLU A 427 -4.81 -25.83 -8.98
N SER A 428 -5.15 -25.05 -10.01
CA SER A 428 -6.00 -25.42 -11.14
C SER A 428 -5.20 -25.29 -12.45
N ALA A 429 -5.36 -26.25 -13.35
CA ALA A 429 -4.76 -26.16 -14.68
C ALA A 429 -5.43 -25.01 -15.48
N PRO A 430 -4.69 -24.26 -16.30
CA PRO A 430 -5.28 -23.31 -17.23
C PRO A 430 -6.34 -24.00 -18.12
N SER A 431 -7.48 -23.33 -18.34
CA SER A 431 -8.64 -23.86 -19.06
C SER A 431 -8.34 -24.31 -20.50
N ASN A 432 -7.27 -23.79 -21.10
CA ASN A 432 -6.78 -24.15 -22.43
C ASN A 432 -5.91 -25.42 -22.48
N LEU A 433 -5.65 -26.07 -21.33
CA LEU A 433 -4.78 -27.26 -21.22
C LEU A 433 -5.49 -28.47 -20.57
N GLU A 434 -6.82 -28.43 -20.41
CA GLU A 434 -7.59 -29.49 -19.77
C GLU A 434 -7.42 -30.86 -20.47
N ASP A 435 -7.30 -30.88 -21.80
CA ASP A 435 -7.11 -32.10 -22.60
C ASP A 435 -5.72 -32.76 -22.43
N LEU A 436 -4.72 -32.02 -21.94
CA LEU A 436 -3.36 -32.51 -21.69
C LEU A 436 -3.19 -33.15 -20.30
N SER A 437 -4.20 -33.04 -19.43
CA SER A 437 -4.18 -33.51 -18.03
C SER A 437 -4.27 -35.03 -17.88
N THR A 438 -3.45 -35.78 -18.59
CA THR A 438 -3.29 -37.23 -18.36
C THR A 438 -2.35 -37.47 -17.16
N SER A 439 -2.89 -37.22 -15.96
CA SER A 439 -2.36 -37.64 -14.63
C SER A 439 -1.14 -36.95 -14.02
N SER A 440 -0.55 -35.92 -14.63
CA SER A 440 0.54 -35.14 -14.00
C SER A 440 0.19 -33.65 -13.88
N ASP A 441 0.50 -33.05 -12.73
CA ASP A 441 0.35 -31.60 -12.52
C ASP A 441 1.27 -30.85 -13.51
N LEU A 442 0.70 -29.95 -14.33
CA LEU A 442 1.48 -29.17 -15.30
C LEU A 442 2.42 -28.20 -14.57
N ALA A 443 3.69 -28.22 -14.95
CA ALA A 443 4.71 -27.33 -14.40
C ALA A 443 5.06 -26.23 -15.39
N PHE A 444 5.23 -25.02 -14.89
CA PHE A 444 5.63 -23.86 -15.68
C PHE A 444 6.91 -23.27 -15.11
N ARG A 445 7.78 -22.76 -15.97
CA ARG A 445 8.95 -21.98 -15.59
C ARG A 445 8.66 -20.49 -15.79
N ARG A 446 8.81 -19.70 -14.74
CA ARG A 446 8.60 -18.26 -14.75
C ARG A 446 9.87 -17.47 -14.56
N LEU A 447 9.89 -16.28 -15.17
CA LEU A 447 10.83 -15.20 -14.91
C LEU A 447 10.06 -14.09 -14.18
N VAL A 448 10.57 -13.66 -13.03
CA VAL A 448 9.95 -12.60 -12.21
C VAL A 448 11.01 -11.61 -11.75
N PHE A 449 10.71 -10.32 -11.84
CA PHE A 449 11.55 -9.26 -11.26
C PHE A 449 11.07 -8.95 -9.84
N LYS A 450 11.97 -8.93 -8.86
CA LYS A 450 11.61 -8.65 -7.46
C LYS A 450 11.09 -7.23 -7.22
N ARG A 451 11.36 -6.29 -8.14
CA ARG A 451 10.78 -4.94 -8.10
C ARG A 451 9.28 -4.93 -8.44
N THR A 452 8.80 -5.97 -9.12
CA THR A 452 7.42 -6.12 -9.62
C THR A 452 6.97 -7.57 -9.41
N GLU A 453 7.00 -8.06 -8.15
CA GLU A 453 6.69 -9.47 -7.83
C GLU A 453 5.31 -9.95 -8.31
N GLY A 454 4.34 -9.04 -8.46
CA GLY A 454 3.00 -9.33 -8.98
C GLY A 454 2.90 -9.42 -10.51
N LEU A 455 3.95 -9.11 -11.28
CA LEU A 455 3.98 -9.19 -12.73
C LEU A 455 4.90 -10.32 -13.19
N ILE A 456 4.31 -11.33 -13.84
CA ILE A 456 5.05 -12.43 -14.46
C ILE A 456 5.64 -11.90 -15.77
N GLN A 457 6.97 -11.81 -15.85
CA GLN A 457 7.68 -11.24 -17.01
C GLN A 457 7.71 -12.22 -18.18
N SER A 458 7.87 -13.51 -17.88
CA SER A 458 7.83 -14.57 -18.87
C SER A 458 7.40 -15.86 -18.21
N GLU A 459 6.61 -16.67 -18.90
CA GLU A 459 6.20 -17.98 -18.43
C GLU A 459 6.23 -18.99 -19.59
N ALA A 460 6.77 -20.17 -19.33
CA ALA A 460 6.83 -21.23 -20.31
C ALA A 460 6.42 -22.59 -19.72
N LEU A 461 5.69 -23.38 -20.50
CA LEU A 461 5.35 -24.75 -20.14
C LEU A 461 6.59 -25.63 -20.11
N LEU A 462 6.73 -26.44 -19.06
CA LEU A 462 7.76 -27.48 -18.98
C LEU A 462 7.20 -28.81 -19.49
N VAL A 463 7.94 -29.45 -20.40
CA VAL A 463 7.60 -30.76 -20.99
C VAL A 463 8.72 -31.77 -20.73
N GLU A 464 8.37 -33.05 -20.61
CA GLU A 464 9.37 -34.11 -20.46
C GLU A 464 10.18 -34.30 -21.76
N ASP A 465 11.51 -34.40 -21.65
CA ASP A 465 12.40 -34.56 -22.80
C ASP A 465 12.49 -36.04 -23.25
N GLY A 466 11.84 -36.37 -24.37
CA GLY A 466 11.81 -37.70 -24.97
C GLY A 466 13.16 -38.18 -25.56
N GLU A 467 14.04 -37.27 -25.99
CA GLU A 467 15.30 -37.64 -26.64
C GLU A 467 16.36 -38.11 -25.62
N ILE A 468 16.29 -37.62 -24.38
CA ILE A 468 17.17 -38.00 -23.28
C ILE A 468 16.71 -39.32 -22.63
N LEU A 469 15.43 -39.66 -22.72
CA LEU A 469 14.91 -40.99 -22.36
C LEU A 469 15.54 -42.09 -23.22
N GLU A 470 15.75 -41.85 -24.52
CA GLU A 470 16.46 -42.80 -25.37
C GLU A 470 17.95 -42.93 -25.04
N GLN A 471 18.64 -41.83 -24.71
CA GLN A 471 20.06 -41.88 -24.32
C GLN A 471 20.25 -42.54 -22.96
N SER A 472 19.40 -42.24 -21.98
CA SER A 472 19.43 -42.87 -20.66
C SER A 472 19.02 -44.36 -20.70
N GLN A 473 18.16 -44.77 -21.64
CA GLN A 473 17.89 -46.19 -21.91
C GLN A 473 19.02 -46.89 -22.68
N LYS A 474 19.67 -46.21 -23.64
CA LYS A 474 20.86 -46.72 -24.37
C LYS A 474 22.10 -46.84 -23.47
N GLU A 475 22.26 -45.98 -22.46
CA GLU A 475 23.33 -46.11 -21.45
C GLU A 475 23.04 -47.21 -20.43
N LYS A 476 21.77 -47.42 -20.03
CA LYS A 476 21.38 -48.56 -19.18
C LYS A 476 21.59 -49.92 -19.87
N THR A 477 21.48 -50.00 -21.20
CA THR A 477 21.74 -51.25 -21.94
C THR A 477 23.23 -51.52 -22.22
N LYS A 478 24.12 -50.52 -22.13
CA LYS A 478 25.57 -50.72 -22.33
C LYS A 478 26.33 -51.18 -21.07
N ASN A 479 25.75 -51.05 -19.88
CA ASN A 479 26.43 -51.38 -18.61
C ASN A 479 26.16 -52.81 -18.05
N VAL A 480 25.64 -53.74 -18.85
CA VAL A 480 25.40 -55.15 -18.42
C VAL A 480 26.55 -56.10 -18.79
N SER A 481 27.79 -55.62 -18.95
CA SER A 481 28.92 -56.54 -19.08
C SER A 481 30.17 -56.08 -18.32
N GLN A 482 30.53 -56.90 -17.32
CA GLN A 482 31.80 -57.00 -16.61
C GLN A 482 32.12 -55.94 -15.53
N SER A 483 31.83 -56.25 -14.27
CA SER A 483 32.87 -56.75 -13.33
C SER A 483 32.31 -56.89 -11.91
N LYS A 484 32.59 -58.04 -11.29
CA LYS A 484 32.38 -58.30 -9.87
C LYS A 484 33.55 -57.69 -9.08
N ARG A 485 33.31 -56.71 -8.20
CA ARG A 485 34.05 -56.57 -6.93
C ARG A 485 33.38 -55.63 -5.93
N LYS A 486 33.33 -56.10 -4.69
CA LYS A 486 32.74 -55.51 -3.48
C LYS A 486 33.25 -54.09 -3.19
N GLY A 487 32.34 -53.22 -2.74
CA GLY A 487 32.66 -51.98 -2.03
C GLY A 487 31.40 -51.31 -1.48
N ASN A 488 31.16 -51.44 -0.16
CA ASN A 488 30.11 -50.72 0.56
C ASN A 488 30.46 -49.21 0.64
N LYS A 489 29.73 -48.37 -0.09
CA LYS A 489 29.51 -46.96 0.26
C LYS A 489 28.07 -46.60 -0.14
N LYS A 490 27.21 -46.40 0.86
CA LYS A 490 25.90 -45.77 0.69
C LYS A 490 26.14 -44.30 0.36
N GLN A 491 26.07 -43.96 -0.93
CA GLN A 491 25.82 -42.59 -1.38
C GLN A 491 24.30 -42.41 -1.42
N ASN A 492 23.78 -41.42 -0.71
CA ASN A 492 22.41 -40.94 -0.90
C ASN A 492 22.32 -40.44 -2.35
N GLN A 493 21.73 -41.25 -3.23
CA GLN A 493 21.28 -40.78 -4.54
C GLN A 493 19.97 -40.03 -4.27
N GLU A 494 20.02 -38.70 -4.42
CA GLU A 494 18.79 -37.93 -4.65
C GLU A 494 18.06 -38.52 -5.86
N PRO A 495 16.72 -38.64 -5.81
CA PRO A 495 15.97 -39.08 -6.98
C PRO A 495 16.20 -38.07 -8.10
N SER A 496 16.83 -38.50 -9.19
CA SER A 496 17.01 -37.69 -10.39
C SER A 496 15.64 -37.24 -10.89
N ARG A 497 15.32 -35.95 -10.71
CA ARG A 497 14.11 -35.35 -11.31
C ARG A 497 14.16 -35.63 -12.83
N PRO A 498 13.02 -35.97 -13.48
CA PRO A 498 12.98 -36.08 -14.92
C PRO A 498 13.48 -34.75 -15.53
N LEU A 499 14.32 -34.85 -16.56
CA LEU A 499 14.88 -33.66 -17.20
C LEU A 499 13.74 -32.97 -17.98
N MET A 500 13.23 -31.88 -17.42
CA MET A 500 12.16 -31.08 -18.02
C MET A 500 12.75 -30.02 -18.95
N ARG A 501 12.19 -29.88 -20.15
CA ARG A 501 12.58 -28.88 -21.15
C ARG A 501 11.52 -27.80 -21.27
N VAL A 502 11.94 -26.56 -21.55
CA VAL A 502 11.02 -25.48 -21.93
C VAL A 502 10.39 -25.77 -23.30
N SER A 503 9.07 -25.65 -23.39
CA SER A 503 8.32 -25.74 -24.65
C SER A 503 8.19 -24.37 -25.31
N HIS A 504 8.82 -24.19 -26.47
CA HIS A 504 8.66 -22.97 -27.30
C HIS A 504 7.45 -23.03 -28.24
N ASP A 505 6.69 -24.13 -28.25
CA ASP A 505 5.49 -24.29 -29.08
C ASP A 505 4.19 -23.89 -28.36
N TYR A 506 4.29 -23.37 -27.13
CA TYR A 506 3.16 -22.95 -26.31
C TYR A 506 3.36 -21.49 -25.87
N LEU A 507 2.28 -20.70 -25.93
CA LEU A 507 2.23 -19.33 -25.46
C LEU A 507 1.44 -19.29 -24.15
N ALA A 508 2.16 -19.14 -23.02
CA ALA A 508 1.51 -19.03 -21.71
C ALA A 508 0.76 -17.72 -21.53
N SER A 509 1.33 -16.62 -22.05
CA SER A 509 0.72 -15.30 -21.94
C SER A 509 -0.28 -15.05 -23.06
N SER A 510 -1.52 -14.71 -22.68
CA SER A 510 -2.62 -14.37 -23.58
C SER A 510 -2.24 -13.23 -24.54
N TYR A 511 -1.54 -12.20 -24.09
CA TYR A 511 -1.16 -11.05 -24.93
C TYR A 511 -0.18 -11.42 -26.07
N HIS A 512 0.67 -12.44 -25.91
CA HIS A 512 1.49 -12.94 -27.02
C HIS A 512 0.62 -13.51 -28.14
N THR A 513 -0.48 -14.18 -27.78
CA THR A 513 -1.51 -14.59 -28.74
C THR A 513 -2.07 -13.36 -29.46
N GLY A 514 -2.43 -12.31 -28.71
CA GLY A 514 -2.91 -11.04 -29.26
C GLY A 514 -1.93 -10.36 -30.24
N ILE A 515 -0.63 -10.32 -29.89
CA ILE A 515 0.44 -9.80 -30.76
C ILE A 515 0.44 -10.52 -32.12
N ILE A 516 0.43 -11.86 -32.10
CA ILE A 516 0.50 -12.67 -33.31
C ILE A 516 -0.80 -12.57 -34.12
N SER A 517 -1.96 -12.50 -33.47
CA SER A 517 -3.25 -12.26 -34.14
C SER A 517 -3.25 -10.97 -34.96
N GLY A 518 -2.54 -9.94 -34.51
CA GLY A 518 -2.35 -8.68 -35.22
C GLY A 518 -1.69 -8.81 -36.60
N PHE A 519 -0.93 -9.87 -36.86
CA PHE A 519 -0.36 -10.13 -38.19
C PHE A 519 -1.42 -10.33 -39.27
N THR A 520 -2.67 -10.58 -38.88
CA THR A 520 -3.84 -10.57 -39.77
C THR A 520 -3.94 -9.26 -40.57
N LEU A 521 -3.59 -8.13 -39.94
CA LEU A 521 -3.64 -6.79 -40.52
C LEU A 521 -2.64 -6.58 -41.68
N VAL A 522 -1.64 -7.46 -41.81
CA VAL A 522 -0.65 -7.45 -42.90
C VAL A 522 -0.56 -8.81 -43.61
N SER A 523 -1.56 -9.68 -43.42
CA SER A 523 -1.57 -11.07 -43.90
C SER A 523 -1.36 -11.20 -45.42
N SER A 524 -1.88 -10.27 -46.22
CA SER A 524 -1.67 -10.23 -47.67
C SER A 524 -0.20 -10.01 -48.05
N TYR A 525 0.49 -9.13 -47.33
CA TYR A 525 1.93 -8.93 -47.50
C TYR A 525 2.70 -10.17 -47.07
N LEU A 526 2.37 -10.75 -45.90
CA LEU A 526 3.03 -11.95 -45.39
C LEU A 526 2.88 -13.13 -46.34
N LYS A 527 1.69 -13.33 -46.92
CA LYS A 527 1.43 -14.36 -47.92
C LYS A 527 2.28 -14.18 -49.17
N LYS A 528 2.42 -12.93 -49.64
CA LYS A 528 3.28 -12.60 -50.77
C LYS A 528 4.75 -12.88 -50.45
N ALA A 529 5.21 -12.50 -49.26
CA ALA A 529 6.58 -12.75 -48.81
C ALA A 529 6.89 -14.26 -48.75
N GLU A 530 6.01 -15.07 -48.13
CA GLU A 530 6.14 -16.53 -48.10
C GLU A 530 6.18 -17.12 -49.52
N SER A 531 5.25 -16.73 -50.38
CA SER A 531 5.15 -17.23 -51.76
C SER A 531 6.36 -16.86 -52.62
N CYS A 532 6.98 -15.71 -52.36
CA CYS A 532 8.18 -15.24 -53.06
C CYS A 532 9.49 -15.72 -52.43
N GLY A 533 9.45 -16.39 -51.27
CA GLY A 533 10.65 -16.78 -50.52
C GLY A 533 11.42 -15.60 -49.93
N THR A 534 10.75 -14.45 -49.75
CA THR A 534 11.35 -13.25 -49.14
C THR A 534 11.23 -13.32 -47.63
N MET A 535 12.32 -13.01 -46.92
CA MET A 535 12.31 -12.94 -45.46
C MET A 535 11.61 -11.66 -44.99
N VAL A 536 10.65 -11.80 -44.08
CA VAL A 536 10.00 -10.69 -43.37
C VAL A 536 10.90 -10.28 -42.21
N LYS A 537 11.32 -9.01 -42.19
CA LYS A 537 12.21 -8.49 -41.15
C LYS A 537 11.38 -8.07 -39.94
N THR A 538 11.65 -8.69 -38.80
CA THR A 538 10.90 -8.44 -37.56
C THR A 538 11.86 -8.02 -36.47
N VAL A 539 11.61 -6.85 -35.86
CA VAL A 539 12.36 -6.40 -34.69
C VAL A 539 11.47 -6.54 -33.46
N VAL A 540 12.01 -7.15 -32.40
CA VAL A 540 11.34 -7.28 -31.10
C VAL A 540 12.18 -6.55 -30.07
N ILE A 541 11.67 -5.45 -29.51
CA ILE A 541 12.35 -4.72 -28.44
C ILE A 541 11.82 -5.22 -27.11
N GLY A 542 12.73 -5.68 -26.25
CA GLY A 542 12.43 -6.45 -25.04
C GLY A 542 12.53 -7.94 -25.32
N LEU A 543 13.52 -8.61 -24.74
CA LEU A 543 13.71 -10.05 -24.91
C LEU A 543 12.96 -10.84 -23.85
N GLY A 544 12.96 -10.37 -22.60
CA GLY A 544 12.51 -11.15 -21.45
C GLY A 544 13.26 -12.48 -21.38
N ALA A 545 12.52 -13.60 -21.26
CA ALA A 545 13.09 -14.95 -21.37
C ALA A 545 13.32 -15.43 -22.82
N GLY A 546 12.95 -14.63 -23.82
CA GLY A 546 13.11 -14.93 -25.24
C GLY A 546 12.03 -15.83 -25.84
N LEU A 547 10.88 -15.99 -25.18
CA LEU A 547 9.82 -16.91 -25.57
C LEU A 547 9.09 -16.48 -26.85
N LEU A 548 8.71 -15.20 -26.97
CA LEU A 548 8.03 -14.69 -28.15
C LEU A 548 8.91 -14.81 -29.42
N PRO A 549 10.18 -14.35 -29.44
CA PRO A 549 11.06 -14.56 -30.60
C PRO A 549 11.27 -16.02 -30.97
N MET A 550 11.41 -16.92 -29.97
CA MET A 550 11.56 -18.37 -30.21
C MET A 550 10.30 -18.97 -30.84
N PHE A 551 9.11 -18.58 -30.35
CA PHE A 551 7.83 -19.01 -30.91
C PHE A 551 7.68 -18.54 -32.36
N LEU A 552 7.92 -17.25 -32.63
CA LEU A 552 7.86 -16.67 -33.98
C LEU A 552 8.84 -17.38 -34.93
N HIS A 553 10.08 -17.62 -34.49
CA HIS A 553 11.11 -18.30 -35.28
C HIS A 553 10.69 -19.72 -35.69
N GLY A 554 10.00 -20.44 -34.80
CA GLY A 554 9.49 -21.81 -35.05
C GLY A 554 8.23 -21.84 -35.92
N CYS A 555 7.27 -20.96 -35.63
CA CYS A 555 5.95 -20.96 -36.27
C CYS A 555 5.93 -20.26 -37.65
N LEU A 556 6.88 -19.36 -37.91
CA LEU A 556 6.96 -18.57 -39.15
C LEU A 556 8.38 -18.65 -39.73
N PRO A 557 8.68 -19.70 -40.54
CA PRO A 557 10.05 -19.98 -41.01
C PRO A 557 10.60 -18.94 -42.00
N PHE A 558 9.75 -18.07 -42.53
CA PHE A 558 10.11 -16.96 -43.42
C PHE A 558 10.30 -15.62 -42.68
N PHE A 559 10.36 -15.64 -41.34
CA PHE A 559 10.71 -14.47 -40.53
C PHE A 559 12.22 -14.44 -40.26
N SER A 560 12.80 -13.24 -40.33
CA SER A 560 14.14 -12.90 -39.86
C SER A 560 14.01 -11.94 -38.69
N ILE A 561 14.36 -12.42 -37.49
CA ILE A 561 14.04 -11.76 -36.22
C ILE A 561 15.32 -11.20 -35.60
N GLU A 562 15.28 -9.90 -35.27
CA GLU A 562 16.29 -9.23 -34.46
C GLU A 562 15.65 -8.80 -33.14
N ALA A 563 16.02 -9.46 -32.04
CA ALA A 563 15.59 -9.05 -30.72
C ALA A 563 16.59 -8.03 -30.14
N VAL A 564 16.09 -6.96 -29.53
CA VAL A 564 16.90 -5.91 -28.90
C VAL A 564 16.64 -5.94 -27.41
N GLU A 565 17.68 -6.20 -26.63
CA GLU A 565 17.61 -6.30 -25.18
C GLU A 565 18.56 -5.29 -24.53
N LEU A 566 18.07 -4.56 -23.54
CA LEU A 566 18.86 -3.57 -22.84
C LEU A 566 19.82 -4.22 -21.84
N ASP A 567 19.36 -5.27 -21.15
CA ASP A 567 20.08 -5.94 -20.08
C ASP A 567 20.72 -7.26 -20.55
N PRO A 568 22.06 -7.36 -20.63
CA PRO A 568 22.74 -8.60 -21.03
C PRO A 568 22.47 -9.78 -20.09
N VAL A 569 22.06 -9.53 -18.84
CA VAL A 569 21.67 -10.60 -17.91
C VAL A 569 20.43 -11.32 -18.42
N MET A 570 19.48 -10.64 -19.06
CA MET A 570 18.26 -11.28 -19.58
C MET A 570 18.56 -12.26 -20.70
N LEU A 571 19.52 -11.92 -21.57
CA LEU A 571 20.01 -12.85 -22.59
C LEU A 571 20.67 -14.09 -21.97
N SER A 572 21.46 -13.93 -20.89
CA SER A 572 22.04 -15.08 -20.18
C SER A 572 20.97 -15.97 -19.55
N VAL A 573 19.97 -15.36 -18.90
CA VAL A 573 18.86 -16.08 -18.26
C VAL A 573 18.03 -16.84 -19.30
N GLY A 574 17.69 -16.20 -20.42
CA GLY A 574 16.97 -16.84 -21.52
C GLY A 574 17.71 -18.07 -22.07
N LYS A 575 19.03 -17.96 -22.27
CA LYS A 575 19.88 -19.07 -22.75
C LYS A 575 19.96 -20.21 -21.74
N ASP A 576 20.29 -19.89 -20.50
CA ASP A 576 20.67 -20.88 -19.50
C ASP A 576 19.44 -21.61 -18.90
N TYR A 577 18.29 -20.93 -18.82
CA TYR A 577 17.11 -21.47 -18.12
C TYR A 577 15.85 -21.61 -18.98
N PHE A 578 15.77 -20.92 -20.12
CA PHE A 578 14.61 -20.96 -21.02
C PHE A 578 14.90 -21.55 -22.41
N GLY A 579 16.12 -22.05 -22.64
CA GLY A 579 16.50 -22.71 -23.88
C GLY A 579 16.53 -21.76 -25.09
N PHE A 580 16.68 -20.46 -24.87
CA PHE A 580 16.79 -19.48 -25.95
C PHE A 580 18.04 -19.76 -26.82
N THR A 581 17.87 -19.77 -28.14
CA THR A 581 18.97 -20.00 -29.10
C THR A 581 18.99 -18.95 -30.20
N GLN A 582 20.17 -18.71 -30.77
CA GLN A 582 20.37 -17.79 -31.88
C GLN A 582 20.85 -18.57 -33.11
N ASN A 583 20.49 -18.07 -34.29
CA ASN A 583 20.97 -18.58 -35.57
C ASN A 583 20.93 -17.46 -36.64
N ASP A 584 21.07 -17.81 -37.91
CA ASP A 584 21.10 -16.82 -39.00
C ASP A 584 19.79 -16.02 -39.14
N ARG A 585 18.65 -16.56 -38.66
CA ARG A 585 17.31 -15.93 -38.70
C ARG A 585 16.83 -15.38 -37.36
N LEU A 586 17.52 -15.63 -36.25
CA LEU A 586 17.16 -15.12 -34.93
C LEU A 586 18.43 -14.64 -34.23
N LYS A 587 18.57 -13.32 -34.10
CA LYS A 587 19.73 -12.67 -33.49
C LYS A 587 19.29 -11.78 -32.34
N VAL A 588 20.20 -11.56 -31.38
CA VAL A 588 20.00 -10.64 -30.26
C VAL A 588 21.05 -9.54 -30.29
N HIS A 589 20.61 -8.31 -30.11
CA HIS A 589 21.44 -7.12 -29.96
C HIS A 589 21.31 -6.61 -28.53
N ILE A 590 22.43 -6.51 -27.81
CA ILE A 590 22.45 -5.85 -26.50
C ILE A 590 22.58 -4.34 -26.74
N ALA A 591 21.45 -3.63 -26.70
CA ALA A 591 21.37 -2.21 -27.03
C ALA A 591 20.12 -1.56 -26.45
N ASP A 592 20.13 -0.24 -26.37
CA ASP A 592 18.94 0.57 -26.11
C ASP A 592 18.02 0.53 -27.34
N GLY A 593 16.77 0.09 -27.14
CA GLY A 593 15.79 -0.07 -28.22
C GLY A 593 15.37 1.25 -28.89
N ILE A 594 15.28 2.34 -28.13
CA ILE A 594 14.94 3.66 -28.67
C ILE A 594 16.08 4.14 -29.57
N LYS A 595 17.32 4.01 -29.08
CA LYS A 595 18.50 4.36 -29.87
C LYS A 595 18.62 3.48 -31.10
N PHE A 596 18.38 2.18 -30.97
CA PHE A 596 18.44 1.23 -32.08
C PHE A 596 17.52 1.65 -33.25
N ILE A 597 16.28 2.01 -32.97
CA ILE A 597 15.34 2.49 -34.01
C ILE A 597 15.78 3.83 -34.60
N ARG A 598 16.29 4.76 -33.78
CA ARG A 598 16.79 6.05 -34.28
C ARG A 598 18.05 5.92 -35.14
N ASP A 599 18.92 4.96 -34.84
CA ASP A 599 20.14 4.73 -35.63
C ASP A 599 19.80 4.13 -37.00
N ILE A 600 18.72 3.32 -37.09
CA ILE A 600 18.16 2.83 -38.37
C ILE A 600 17.68 4.01 -39.23
N THR A 601 16.88 4.92 -38.67
CA THR A 601 16.33 6.07 -39.44
C THR A 601 17.42 7.04 -39.91
N ASN A 602 18.44 7.28 -39.09
CA ASN A 602 19.55 8.19 -39.44
C ASN A 602 20.47 7.59 -40.52
N SER A 603 20.65 6.26 -40.52
CA SER A 603 21.50 5.58 -41.50
C SER A 603 20.92 5.69 -42.91
N GLU A 604 19.59 5.60 -43.06
CA GLU A 604 18.93 5.79 -44.37
C GLU A 604 19.04 7.22 -44.89
N ALA A 605 18.86 8.23 -44.03
CA ALA A 605 18.98 9.64 -44.43
C ALA A 605 20.39 10.00 -44.97
N SER A 606 21.43 9.36 -44.45
CA SER A 606 22.83 9.56 -44.90
C SER A 606 23.16 8.83 -46.22
N SER A 607 22.35 7.86 -46.62
CA SER A 607 22.55 7.08 -47.85
C SER A 607 22.00 7.76 -49.11
N GLU A 608 21.10 8.74 -48.98
CA GLU A 608 20.59 9.53 -50.11
C GLU A 608 21.52 10.69 -50.51
N GLU A 609 22.33 11.24 -49.59
CA GLU A 609 23.21 12.39 -49.88
C GLU A 609 24.60 12.04 -50.43
N SER A 610 25.01 10.76 -50.43
CA SER A 610 26.39 10.34 -50.74
C SER A 610 26.61 9.80 -52.17
N SER A 611 25.74 10.13 -53.14
CA SER A 611 25.97 9.81 -54.56
C SER A 611 26.89 10.81 -55.31
N ASN A 612 27.49 11.79 -54.63
CA ASN A 612 28.50 12.68 -55.22
C ASN A 612 29.61 13.03 -54.22
N ILE A 613 30.78 12.39 -54.34
CA ILE A 613 32.16 12.92 -54.21
C ILE A 613 33.12 11.76 -53.86
N GLY A 614 34.21 11.67 -54.62
CA GLY A 614 35.08 10.49 -54.67
C GLY A 614 36.22 10.40 -53.64
N SER A 615 36.79 9.19 -53.64
CA SER A 615 38.15 8.74 -53.31
C SER A 615 39.02 9.50 -52.28
N ASN A 616 39.30 8.80 -51.17
CA ASN A 616 40.62 8.57 -50.51
C ASN A 616 40.59 8.80 -48.99
N GLY A 617 41.00 7.79 -48.22
CA GLY A 617 41.43 7.95 -46.82
C GLY A 617 41.13 6.75 -45.93
N ASP A 618 42.15 6.27 -45.21
CA ASP A 618 42.29 4.93 -44.61
C ASP A 618 41.94 4.89 -43.10
N SER A 619 41.43 3.72 -42.70
CA SER A 619 41.45 3.05 -41.38
C SER A 619 41.11 3.81 -40.07
N THR A 620 39.93 3.54 -39.50
CA THR A 620 39.66 2.53 -38.44
C THR A 620 38.31 2.86 -37.79
N THR A 621 37.24 2.27 -38.29
CA THR A 621 35.90 2.33 -37.68
C THR A 621 35.42 0.91 -37.40
N HIS A 622 35.02 0.66 -36.15
CA HIS A 622 34.33 -0.57 -35.79
C HIS A 622 33.06 -0.68 -36.63
N ASN A 623 32.93 -1.79 -37.37
CA ASN A 623 31.77 -2.16 -38.16
C ASN A 623 30.48 -2.18 -37.31
N THR A 624 29.74 -1.07 -37.27
CA THR A 624 28.29 -1.12 -37.07
C THR A 624 27.67 -1.47 -38.42
N GLN A 625 27.33 -2.75 -38.60
CA GLN A 625 26.43 -3.16 -39.69
C GLN A 625 25.17 -2.30 -39.62
N GLY A 626 24.90 -1.52 -40.67
CA GLY A 626 23.71 -0.68 -40.76
C GLY A 626 22.46 -1.53 -40.54
N GLY A 627 21.69 -1.18 -39.51
CA GLY A 627 20.45 -1.86 -39.16
C GLY A 627 19.46 -1.75 -40.32
N ILE A 628 18.81 -2.84 -40.65
CA ILE A 628 17.90 -2.91 -41.79
C ILE A 628 16.49 -2.52 -41.32
N CYS A 629 15.79 -1.66 -42.06
CA CYS A 629 14.42 -1.26 -41.73
C CYS A 629 13.48 -2.46 -41.56
N PRO A 630 12.77 -2.56 -40.42
CA PRO A 630 11.87 -3.67 -40.13
C PRO A 630 10.57 -3.58 -40.94
N ASP A 631 10.01 -4.73 -41.32
CA ASP A 631 8.61 -4.81 -41.78
C ASP A 631 7.64 -4.81 -40.60
N ILE A 632 8.05 -5.42 -39.48
CA ILE A 632 7.26 -5.51 -38.26
C ILE A 632 8.13 -5.08 -37.08
N LEU A 633 7.63 -4.14 -36.27
CA LEU A 633 8.26 -3.73 -35.02
C LEU A 633 7.34 -4.05 -33.84
N ILE A 634 7.84 -4.83 -32.88
CA ILE A 634 7.12 -5.22 -31.67
C ILE A 634 7.82 -4.62 -30.46
N ILE A 635 7.07 -3.92 -29.60
CA ILE A 635 7.52 -3.39 -28.32
C ILE A 635 6.91 -4.22 -27.21
N ASP A 636 7.77 -4.91 -26.46
CA ASP A 636 7.43 -5.76 -25.32
C ASP A 636 8.39 -5.48 -24.15
N VAL A 637 8.37 -4.23 -23.67
CA VAL A 637 9.32 -3.70 -22.67
C VAL A 637 8.58 -3.26 -21.42
N ASP A 638 8.90 -3.86 -20.27
CA ASP A 638 8.36 -3.46 -18.95
C ASP A 638 8.83 -2.06 -18.52
N SER A 639 7.98 -1.35 -17.77
CA SER A 639 8.36 -0.12 -17.07
C SER A 639 9.01 -0.46 -15.73
N ALA A 640 10.17 0.16 -15.45
CA ALA A 640 10.80 0.07 -14.14
C ALA A 640 10.04 0.83 -13.03
N ASP A 641 9.13 1.74 -13.39
CA ASP A 641 8.28 2.51 -12.48
C ASP A 641 6.80 2.22 -12.74
N SER A 642 6.17 1.52 -11.80
CA SER A 642 4.75 1.16 -11.85
C SER A 642 3.83 2.20 -11.18
N SER A 643 4.38 3.26 -10.58
CA SER A 643 3.61 4.27 -9.83
C SER A 643 2.76 5.17 -10.73
N GLY A 644 3.16 5.34 -12.00
CA GLY A 644 2.47 6.17 -12.99
C GLY A 644 1.24 5.51 -13.65
N GLY A 645 0.86 4.29 -13.27
CA GLY A 645 -0.28 3.55 -13.82
C GLY A 645 -0.03 2.87 -15.18
N LEU A 646 1.03 3.26 -15.90
CA LEU A 646 1.53 2.57 -17.10
C LEU A 646 2.60 1.55 -16.68
N THR A 647 2.32 0.26 -16.87
CA THR A 647 3.26 -0.82 -16.48
C THR A 647 4.04 -1.35 -17.69
N CYS A 648 3.43 -1.37 -18.87
CA CYS A 648 4.09 -1.69 -20.12
C CYS A 648 3.38 -0.91 -21.26
N PRO A 649 4.11 -0.28 -22.20
CA PRO A 649 5.57 -0.24 -22.24
C PRO A 649 6.16 0.78 -21.25
N ALA A 650 7.48 0.83 -21.12
CA ALA A 650 8.13 2.00 -20.53
C ALA A 650 7.73 3.28 -21.29
N SER A 651 7.50 4.39 -20.56
CA SER A 651 6.86 5.60 -21.10
C SER A 651 7.54 6.19 -22.34
N ASP A 652 8.86 6.06 -22.43
CA ASP A 652 9.64 6.60 -23.55
C ASP A 652 9.26 5.95 -24.91
N PHE A 653 8.73 4.72 -24.90
CA PHE A 653 8.28 4.00 -26.10
C PHE A 653 6.90 4.45 -26.62
N ILE A 654 6.20 5.33 -25.90
CA ILE A 654 4.92 5.92 -26.32
C ILE A 654 4.97 7.45 -26.42
N GLU A 655 6.18 8.02 -26.31
CA GLU A 655 6.41 9.43 -26.59
C GLU A 655 6.31 9.71 -28.09
N GLU A 656 5.74 10.87 -28.43
CA GLU A 656 5.44 11.26 -29.82
C GLU A 656 6.70 11.24 -30.71
N THR A 657 7.85 11.62 -30.15
CA THR A 657 9.14 11.62 -30.86
C THR A 657 9.63 10.21 -31.23
N PHE A 658 9.41 9.23 -30.35
CA PHE A 658 9.74 7.84 -30.63
C PHE A 658 8.77 7.26 -31.67
N LEU A 659 7.46 7.49 -31.50
CA LEU A 659 6.44 7.02 -32.45
C LEU A 659 6.70 7.55 -33.87
N LEU A 660 7.12 8.82 -34.01
CA LEU A 660 7.53 9.38 -35.31
C LEU A 660 8.77 8.68 -35.89
N SER A 661 9.75 8.33 -35.06
CA SER A 661 10.93 7.57 -35.49
C SER A 661 10.52 6.17 -35.97
N VAL A 662 9.56 5.54 -35.30
CA VAL A 662 8.98 4.26 -35.74
C VAL A 662 8.27 4.39 -37.09
N LYS A 663 7.41 5.40 -37.26
CA LYS A 663 6.71 5.63 -38.54
C LYS A 663 7.70 5.84 -39.70
N GLN A 664 8.83 6.48 -39.44
CA GLN A 664 9.89 6.68 -40.43
C GLN A 664 10.66 5.38 -40.73
N ALA A 665 10.90 4.53 -39.72
CA ALA A 665 11.65 3.28 -39.88
C ALA A 665 10.83 2.16 -40.56
N LEU A 666 9.49 2.24 -40.52
CA LEU A 666 8.60 1.24 -41.10
C LEU A 666 8.24 1.58 -42.55
N PRO A 667 8.21 0.58 -43.46
CA PRO A 667 7.69 0.77 -44.81
C PRO A 667 6.17 1.03 -44.79
N GLN A 668 5.58 1.41 -45.93
CA GLN A 668 4.13 1.65 -46.01
C GLN A 668 3.30 0.44 -45.55
N HIS A 669 3.71 -0.79 -45.90
CA HIS A 669 3.06 -2.03 -45.45
C HIS A 669 3.45 -2.47 -44.03
N GLY A 670 4.22 -1.65 -43.32
CA GLY A 670 4.79 -1.99 -42.02
C GLY A 670 3.75 -2.03 -40.90
N LEU A 671 4.04 -2.85 -39.90
CA LEU A 671 3.18 -3.04 -38.72
C LEU A 671 3.94 -2.70 -37.44
N PHE A 672 3.45 -1.72 -36.69
CA PHE A 672 3.89 -1.43 -35.34
C PHE A 672 2.97 -2.11 -34.33
N ILE A 673 3.54 -2.82 -33.36
CA ILE A 673 2.81 -3.53 -32.31
C ILE A 673 3.37 -3.13 -30.95
N VAL A 674 2.49 -2.81 -30.00
CA VAL A 674 2.89 -2.52 -28.62
C VAL A 674 1.92 -3.20 -27.65
N ASN A 675 2.49 -3.91 -26.67
CA ASN A 675 1.74 -4.39 -25.52
C ASN A 675 1.49 -3.21 -24.56
N LEU A 676 0.24 -2.89 -24.30
CA LEU A 676 -0.18 -1.84 -23.39
C LEU A 676 -0.83 -2.46 -22.15
N VAL A 677 -0.13 -2.34 -21.03
CA VAL A 677 -0.55 -2.81 -19.71
C VAL A 677 -0.78 -1.59 -18.83
N THR A 678 -2.03 -1.20 -18.71
CA THR A 678 -2.48 -0.11 -17.85
C THR A 678 -3.86 -0.40 -17.31
N ARG A 679 -4.03 -0.19 -16.00
CA ARG A 679 -5.35 -0.19 -15.33
C ARG A 679 -5.99 1.19 -15.32
N SER A 680 -5.24 2.24 -15.68
CA SER A 680 -5.73 3.61 -15.75
C SER A 680 -6.30 3.91 -17.14
N GLN A 681 -7.61 4.18 -17.19
CA GLN A 681 -8.30 4.59 -18.42
C GLN A 681 -7.72 5.89 -18.99
N SER A 682 -7.39 6.87 -18.14
CA SER A 682 -6.79 8.14 -18.58
C SER A 682 -5.43 7.95 -19.27
N VAL A 683 -4.60 7.03 -18.75
CA VAL A 683 -3.31 6.67 -19.36
C VAL A 683 -3.52 5.94 -20.68
N LYS A 684 -4.48 5.01 -20.74
CA LYS A 684 -4.88 4.32 -21.97
C LYS A 684 -5.29 5.32 -23.04
N ASP A 685 -6.18 6.25 -22.70
CA ASP A 685 -6.67 7.28 -23.62
C ASP A 685 -5.53 8.20 -24.12
N MET A 686 -4.59 8.52 -23.24
CA MET A 686 -3.39 9.30 -23.59
C MET A 686 -2.50 8.57 -24.60
N VAL A 687 -2.17 7.29 -24.37
CA VAL A 687 -1.37 6.48 -25.29
C VAL A 687 -2.06 6.35 -26.65
N VAL A 688 -3.36 6.02 -26.64
CA VAL A 688 -4.17 5.93 -27.84
C VAL A 688 -4.19 7.25 -28.61
N SER A 689 -4.37 8.38 -27.92
CA SER A 689 -4.34 9.70 -28.52
C SER A 689 -3.01 10.01 -29.20
N ARG A 690 -1.88 9.68 -28.56
CA ARG A 690 -0.54 9.86 -29.13
C ARG A 690 -0.31 8.99 -30.36
N MET A 691 -0.68 7.71 -30.31
CA MET A 691 -0.55 6.81 -31.47
C MET A 691 -1.40 7.27 -32.65
N LYS A 692 -2.63 7.74 -32.41
CA LYS A 692 -3.52 8.27 -33.46
C LYS A 692 -2.99 9.53 -34.15
N LYS A 693 -2.15 10.33 -33.49
CA LYS A 693 -1.51 11.48 -34.14
C LYS A 693 -0.47 11.06 -35.17
N VAL A 694 0.10 9.86 -35.01
CA VAL A 694 1.22 9.37 -35.82
C VAL A 694 0.74 8.38 -36.87
N PHE A 695 -0.04 7.37 -36.49
CA PHE A 695 -0.50 6.31 -37.38
C PHE A 695 -1.91 6.59 -37.90
N ASP A 696 -2.09 6.42 -39.21
CA ASP A 696 -3.34 6.75 -39.90
C ASP A 696 -4.47 5.75 -39.55
N HIS A 697 -4.08 4.51 -39.21
CA HIS A 697 -5.00 3.49 -38.70
C HIS A 697 -4.43 2.84 -37.44
N LEU A 698 -5.25 2.85 -36.38
CA LEU A 698 -4.96 2.21 -35.11
C LEU A 698 -5.97 1.09 -34.87
N PHE A 699 -5.49 -0.11 -34.61
CA PHE A 699 -6.31 -1.22 -34.12
C PHE A 699 -5.94 -1.53 -32.67
N GLY A 700 -6.90 -2.08 -31.93
CA GLY A 700 -6.67 -2.60 -30.59
C GLY A 700 -7.34 -3.95 -30.41
N LEU A 701 -6.70 -4.80 -29.62
CA LEU A 701 -7.19 -6.10 -29.21
C LEU A 701 -7.19 -6.14 -27.69
N GLN A 702 -8.37 -6.29 -27.11
CA GLN A 702 -8.56 -6.53 -25.68
C GLN A 702 -8.94 -8.00 -25.49
N LEU A 703 -8.16 -8.73 -24.71
CA LEU A 703 -8.40 -10.14 -24.42
C LEU A 703 -9.39 -10.20 -23.25
N GLU A 704 -10.59 -10.74 -23.50
CA GLU A 704 -11.64 -10.92 -22.48
C GLU A 704 -11.29 -12.08 -21.53
N GLU A 705 -10.33 -11.85 -20.65
CA GLU A 705 -10.39 -12.44 -19.32
C GLU A 705 -10.81 -11.29 -18.40
N GLU A 706 -11.81 -11.49 -17.54
CA GLU A 706 -12.48 -10.41 -16.77
C GLU A 706 -11.53 -9.58 -15.89
N ASP A 707 -10.27 -10.04 -15.74
CA ASP A 707 -9.19 -9.39 -15.00
C ASP A 707 -7.94 -9.02 -15.84
N ASP A 708 -7.94 -9.29 -17.16
CA ASP A 708 -6.77 -9.02 -18.02
C ASP A 708 -6.74 -7.56 -18.49
N VAL A 709 -5.65 -6.89 -18.12
CA VAL A 709 -5.40 -5.46 -18.35
C VAL A 709 -4.52 -5.23 -19.58
N ASN A 710 -4.11 -6.32 -20.23
CA ASN A 710 -3.33 -6.29 -21.45
C ASN A 710 -4.21 -5.88 -22.63
N VAL A 711 -3.82 -4.79 -23.28
CA VAL A 711 -4.35 -4.35 -24.56
C VAL A 711 -3.20 -4.38 -25.54
N VAL A 712 -3.35 -5.08 -26.66
CA VAL A 712 -2.36 -5.00 -27.74
C VAL A 712 -2.81 -3.94 -28.74
N LEU A 713 -1.96 -2.95 -29.00
CA LEU A 713 -2.22 -1.88 -29.97
C LEU A 713 -1.41 -2.10 -31.24
N PHE A 714 -2.01 -1.79 -32.38
CA PHE A 714 -1.43 -1.98 -33.71
C PHE A 714 -1.51 -0.69 -34.52
N GLY A 715 -0.38 -0.13 -34.91
CA GLY A 715 -0.27 1.03 -35.81
C GLY A 715 0.12 0.61 -37.21
N LEU A 716 -0.65 1.03 -38.22
CA LEU A 716 -0.36 0.81 -39.64
C LEU A 716 0.14 2.11 -40.31
N CYS A 717 1.12 1.98 -41.20
CA CYS A 717 1.72 3.11 -41.93
C CYS A 717 1.05 3.45 -43.28
N SER A 718 0.18 2.58 -43.82
CA SER A 718 -0.48 2.79 -45.13
C SER A 718 -1.92 3.27 -44.98
N GLU A 719 -2.39 4.08 -45.94
CA GLU A 719 -3.80 4.46 -46.14
C GLU A 719 -4.66 3.32 -46.74
N SER A 720 -4.06 2.23 -47.25
CA SER A 720 -4.78 1.09 -47.83
C SER A 720 -5.18 0.08 -46.74
N VAL A 721 -6.44 0.13 -46.31
CA VAL A 721 -6.94 -0.51 -45.09
C VAL A 721 -7.50 -1.91 -45.36
N ILE A 722 -7.04 -2.92 -44.60
CA ILE A 722 -7.88 -4.08 -44.26
C ILE A 722 -8.97 -3.53 -43.34
N SER A 723 -10.21 -3.44 -43.82
CA SER A 723 -11.34 -3.02 -43.00
C SER A 723 -11.66 -4.11 -41.97
N GLU A 724 -12.40 -3.77 -40.90
CA GLU A 724 -12.85 -4.79 -39.93
C GLU A 724 -13.61 -5.94 -40.60
N ASN A 725 -14.29 -5.67 -41.73
CA ASN A 725 -15.03 -6.68 -42.49
C ASN A 725 -14.11 -7.67 -43.21
N ASP A 726 -12.84 -7.30 -43.45
CA ASP A 726 -11.85 -8.12 -44.16
C ASP A 726 -11.03 -9.00 -43.20
N ILE A 727 -11.17 -8.79 -41.88
CA ILE A 727 -10.46 -9.55 -40.84
C ILE A 727 -10.73 -11.06 -40.94
N PRO A 728 -11.98 -11.54 -41.12
CA PRO A 728 -12.24 -12.99 -41.22
C PRO A 728 -11.53 -13.65 -42.41
N GLU A 729 -11.51 -13.02 -43.58
CA GLU A 729 -10.81 -13.55 -44.76
C GLU A 729 -9.28 -13.52 -44.55
N SER A 730 -8.79 -12.43 -43.96
CA SER A 730 -7.38 -12.26 -43.63
C SER A 730 -6.89 -13.25 -42.55
N ALA A 731 -7.76 -13.62 -41.61
CA ALA A 731 -7.45 -14.59 -40.56
C ALA A 731 -7.22 -15.99 -41.15
N VAL A 732 -7.97 -16.38 -42.19
CA VAL A 732 -7.75 -17.64 -42.93
C VAL A 732 -6.38 -17.64 -43.62
N ILE A 733 -5.94 -16.47 -44.12
CA ILE A 733 -4.59 -16.34 -44.69
C ILE A 733 -3.54 -16.54 -43.59
N LEU A 734 -3.67 -15.87 -42.45
CA LEU A 734 -2.76 -16.03 -41.32
C LEU A 734 -2.71 -17.49 -40.84
N GLU A 735 -3.86 -18.15 -40.75
CA GLU A 735 -3.94 -19.57 -40.39
C GLU A 735 -3.11 -20.46 -41.31
N GLY A 736 -3.13 -20.21 -42.63
CA GLY A 736 -2.32 -20.96 -43.59
C GLY A 736 -0.81 -20.76 -43.42
N LEU A 737 -0.40 -19.56 -42.96
CA LEU A 737 0.99 -19.18 -42.74
C LEU A 737 1.57 -19.77 -41.45
N LEU A 738 0.76 -19.90 -40.40
CA LEU A 738 1.17 -20.42 -39.09
C LEU A 738 1.48 -21.93 -39.13
N LYS A 739 2.76 -22.27 -38.96
CA LYS A 739 3.28 -23.65 -38.87
C LYS A 739 3.46 -24.09 -37.41
N CYS A 740 2.45 -23.89 -36.56
CA CYS A 740 2.50 -24.28 -35.15
C CYS A 740 2.47 -25.81 -34.98
N GLN A 741 3.28 -26.35 -34.07
CA GLN A 741 3.23 -27.77 -33.72
C GLN A 741 1.97 -28.13 -32.92
N ARG A 742 1.48 -27.20 -32.09
CA ARG A 742 0.26 -27.37 -31.28
C ARG A 742 -0.94 -26.71 -31.96
N LEU A 743 -1.97 -27.51 -32.23
CA LEU A 743 -3.21 -27.04 -32.86
C LEU A 743 -4.00 -26.08 -31.95
N GLU A 744 -4.02 -26.32 -30.64
CA GLU A 744 -4.70 -25.45 -29.66
C GLU A 744 -4.13 -24.02 -29.66
N THR A 745 -2.80 -23.88 -29.69
CA THR A 745 -2.14 -22.58 -29.75
C THR A 745 -2.45 -21.85 -31.05
N LYS A 746 -2.45 -22.58 -32.19
CA LYS A 746 -2.86 -22.03 -33.48
C LYS A 746 -4.32 -21.55 -33.44
N GLN A 747 -5.22 -22.37 -32.91
CA GLN A 747 -6.64 -22.05 -32.80
C GLN A 747 -6.86 -20.81 -31.93
N SER A 748 -6.16 -20.72 -30.79
CA SER A 748 -6.22 -19.56 -29.88
C SER A 748 -5.80 -18.25 -30.58
N ILE A 749 -4.74 -18.30 -31.41
CA ILE A 749 -4.31 -17.14 -32.22
C ILE A 749 -5.39 -16.72 -33.20
N ILE A 750 -6.01 -17.68 -33.89
CA ILE A 750 -7.05 -17.37 -34.89
C ILE A 750 -8.33 -16.86 -34.22
N ASP A 751 -8.74 -17.42 -33.09
CA ASP A 751 -9.91 -16.96 -32.36
C ASP A 751 -9.73 -15.54 -31.80
N ALA A 752 -8.52 -15.19 -31.36
CA ALA A 752 -8.22 -13.84 -30.91
C ALA A 752 -8.31 -12.79 -32.05
N THR A 753 -8.17 -13.17 -33.34
CA THR A 753 -8.36 -12.22 -34.46
C THR A 753 -9.78 -11.65 -34.52
N LYS A 754 -10.78 -12.40 -34.04
CA LYS A 754 -12.19 -11.96 -33.98
C LYS A 754 -12.40 -10.79 -33.03
N LYS A 755 -11.45 -10.53 -32.12
CA LYS A 755 -11.48 -9.45 -31.13
C LYS A 755 -10.78 -8.18 -31.60
N LEU A 756 -10.12 -8.18 -32.76
CA LEU A 756 -9.49 -7.00 -33.35
C LEU A 756 -10.55 -5.95 -33.70
N LYS A 757 -10.35 -4.71 -33.23
CA LYS A 757 -11.21 -3.57 -33.54
C LYS A 757 -10.37 -2.38 -34.01
N CYS A 758 -10.87 -1.67 -35.00
CA CYS A 758 -10.35 -0.39 -35.46
C CYS A 758 -10.78 0.71 -34.47
N TRP A 759 -9.81 1.39 -33.87
CA TRP A 759 -10.05 2.44 -32.91
C TRP A 759 -10.02 3.76 -33.67
N LYS A 760 -11.18 4.14 -34.23
CA LYS A 760 -11.41 5.43 -34.90
C LYS A 760 -11.18 6.58 -33.95
#